data_AF-A0A6N2SJQ9-F1
#
_entry.id   AF-A0A6N2SJQ9-F1
#
_cell.length_a   1.000
_cell.length_b   1.000
_cell.length_c   1.000
_cell.angle_alpha   90.00
_cell.angle_beta   90.00
_cell.angle_gamma   90.00
#
_symmetry.space_group_name_H-M   'P 1'
#
loop_
_entity.id
_entity.type
_entity.pdbx_description
1 polymer ?
#
loop_
_entity_poly.entity_id
_entity_poly.type
_entity_poly.pdbx_seq_one_letter_code
_entity_poly.pdbx_strand_id
1 'polypeptide(L)'
;MKKRKLGILIILLLVLGIAVPETVQPVTVEAAARLATKKKTIVVGKTYTLKLKGNRKKVKWSVSNKNIQIKKRTNTYVSVLAKKKGKATVTATIGRRKYKCVFTIKEAPRINKTRLNLGYKKSYTLSVSGVSSRSRWSVSNRKVVSLKRISAYKYRITGLKKGSAVLTCKAAGKTLRCRINVTESPRLNKTALTLNPGKTSSLSVSGTGSTPTWSTSNKSIVSIKKINRTTCQVKAGKAGSAIVSCKVSGKTLRCRITVKKIPKPAPQPKPDNDWKWTEVSRITLTCSHPIIDNPMDEPTMYARVEPQNATNKLLSWTSSNPKVATVSPKGSQGTYEQEARITVISEGSAIITAASVDNSKIKASYKLVVDYPEEKPKEPSAELKAALDEITSRDYTMNARDPRPFIKDSRFYFWTQKDDYLMPDDENVCIVTSSNPFIWAESSEYNNHISLHHSIGGGGDDNYGTTTLTFTLGSYVRTCKLTVFKDPGVQWDEISDEELAACTTDRKDYAQEIFRLINDFRIKNGRHELKWEESYCERAAAAQCAYNICKGMRVEPYTPNRLGQHGAAQIGVGVTAANSDPQEVFNLWINSPLHRANILDKSAKTFGIVFYECNYTDGIHRKAGTSVIATISSADINRINSFSEEEIVNAIVGLVENSIPTTTELHRYLNLFYHPTGAAMTNKSSIIKIP
;
A
#
# COMPACT_ATOMS: atom_id res chain seq x y z
N MET A 1 107.24 -30.80 33.32
CA MET A 1 107.00 -31.34 34.68
C MET A 1 106.40 -30.26 35.54
N LYS A 2 105.35 -30.61 36.28
CA LYS A 2 104.90 -29.96 37.52
C LYS A 2 104.09 -28.66 37.32
N LYS A 3 102.78 -28.65 37.57
CA LYS A 3 102.05 -28.92 38.84
C LYS A 3 102.04 -27.70 39.77
N ARG A 4 100.84 -27.43 40.31
CA ARG A 4 100.53 -26.88 41.65
C ARG A 4 100.69 -25.35 41.75
N LYS A 5 99.96 -24.62 42.59
CA LYS A 5 99.71 -24.87 44.02
C LYS A 5 98.45 -24.19 44.56
N LEU A 6 98.03 -24.76 45.69
CA LEU A 6 97.20 -24.28 46.78
C LEU A 6 97.77 -22.98 47.43
N GLY A 7 96.92 -22.11 48.00
CA GLY A 7 97.31 -20.93 48.81
C GLY A 7 97.34 -19.62 48.02
N ILE A 8 96.43 -18.67 48.28
CA ILE A 8 96.60 -17.55 49.22
C ILE A 8 97.72 -16.56 48.77
N LEU A 9 97.28 -15.41 48.24
CA LEU A 9 97.83 -14.04 48.46
C LEU A 9 99.00 -13.46 47.58
N ILE A 10 98.68 -12.34 46.88
CA ILE A 10 99.46 -11.06 46.61
C ILE A 10 100.67 -11.03 45.60
N ILE A 11 100.94 -10.04 44.69
CA ILE A 11 100.33 -8.87 43.96
C ILE A 11 101.37 -8.32 42.90
N LEU A 12 100.94 -7.64 41.80
CA LEU A 12 101.54 -6.49 41.03
C LEU A 12 101.99 -6.63 39.52
N LEU A 13 101.26 -5.90 38.64
CA LEU A 13 101.66 -5.09 37.46
C LEU A 13 102.08 -5.65 36.06
N LEU A 14 101.29 -5.19 35.08
CA LEU A 14 101.62 -4.71 33.72
C LEU A 14 101.84 -5.71 32.56
N VAL A 15 100.74 -6.12 31.91
CA VAL A 15 100.71 -6.81 30.61
C VAL A 15 99.47 -6.40 29.80
N LEU A 16 99.67 -6.22 28.49
CA LEU A 16 98.77 -6.28 27.33
C LEU A 16 97.24 -6.15 27.57
N GLY A 17 96.69 -5.03 27.08
CA GLY A 17 95.27 -4.87 26.74
C GLY A 17 95.03 -5.03 25.24
N ILE A 18 94.78 -6.28 24.84
CA ILE A 18 93.95 -6.79 23.74
C ILE A 18 93.41 -5.74 22.74
N ALA A 19 93.86 -5.85 21.49
CA ALA A 19 93.10 -5.44 20.31
C ALA A 19 91.82 -6.29 20.22
N VAL A 20 90.71 -5.75 20.71
CA VAL A 20 89.38 -6.24 20.34
C VAL A 20 89.11 -5.67 18.94
N PRO A 21 88.79 -6.49 17.93
CA PRO A 21 88.29 -5.96 16.68
C PRO A 21 87.03 -5.16 17.04
N GLU A 22 87.02 -3.87 16.75
CA GLU A 22 85.76 -3.15 16.71
C GLU A 22 84.98 -3.88 15.60
N THR A 23 84.05 -4.74 16.02
CA THR A 23 83.08 -5.34 15.12
C THR A 23 82.55 -4.17 14.33
N VAL A 24 82.83 -4.16 13.03
CA VAL A 24 82.18 -3.28 12.07
C VAL A 24 80.71 -3.56 12.28
N GLN A 25 80.06 -2.79 13.16
CA GLN A 25 78.62 -2.77 13.18
C GLN A 25 78.30 -2.32 11.77
N PRO A 26 77.57 -3.12 10.98
CA PRO A 26 77.21 -2.69 9.65
C PRO A 26 76.57 -1.31 9.83
N VAL A 27 77.18 -0.29 9.24
CA VAL A 27 76.53 1.00 9.07
C VAL A 27 75.36 0.67 8.16
N THR A 28 74.27 0.25 8.78
CA THR A 28 72.99 0.10 8.12
C THR A 28 72.65 1.53 7.75
N VAL A 29 73.01 1.92 6.54
CA VAL A 29 72.60 3.19 5.96
C VAL A 29 71.09 3.15 6.00
N GLU A 30 70.50 3.81 7.01
CA GLU A 30 69.05 3.79 7.19
C GLU A 30 68.45 4.32 5.89
N ALA A 31 67.78 3.43 5.15
CA ALA A 31 67.19 3.80 3.86
C ALA A 31 66.34 5.06 4.05
N ALA A 32 66.65 6.12 3.30
CA ALA A 32 66.02 7.41 3.50
C ALA A 32 64.50 7.32 3.51
N ALA A 33 63.87 7.90 4.55
CA ALA A 33 62.44 7.82 4.75
C ALA A 33 61.68 8.31 3.51
N ARG A 34 60.75 7.50 3.01
CA ARG A 34 59.96 7.83 1.81
C ARG A 34 58.54 7.31 1.89
N LEU A 35 57.59 8.10 1.39
CA LEU A 35 56.22 7.64 1.20
C LEU A 35 56.17 6.65 0.04
N ALA A 36 55.36 5.59 0.20
CA ALA A 36 55.17 4.57 -0.83
C ALA A 36 54.60 5.13 -2.15
N THR A 37 53.90 6.26 -2.09
CA THR A 37 53.49 7.03 -3.26
C THR A 37 53.39 8.52 -2.93
N LYS A 38 53.67 9.38 -3.92
CA LYS A 38 53.51 10.84 -3.84
C LYS A 38 52.16 11.33 -4.36
N LYS A 39 51.42 10.51 -5.12
CA LYS A 39 50.08 10.82 -5.64
C LYS A 39 49.17 9.59 -5.59
N LYS A 40 47.91 9.77 -5.21
CA LYS A 40 46.93 8.67 -5.20
C LYS A 40 45.54 9.17 -5.58
N THR A 41 44.81 8.39 -6.38
CA THR A 41 43.38 8.62 -6.63
C THR A 41 42.56 7.60 -5.84
N ILE A 42 41.57 8.08 -5.09
CA ILE A 42 40.63 7.25 -4.32
C ILE A 42 39.19 7.76 -4.51
N VAL A 43 38.21 6.93 -4.18
CA VAL A 43 36.77 7.23 -4.32
C VAL A 43 36.17 7.53 -2.94
N VAL A 44 35.23 8.47 -2.86
CA VAL A 44 34.48 8.77 -1.61
C VAL A 44 33.94 7.48 -0.97
N GLY A 45 34.12 7.37 0.34
CA GLY A 45 33.73 6.22 1.17
C GLY A 45 34.77 5.09 1.23
N LYS A 46 35.86 5.15 0.46
CA LYS A 46 36.95 4.14 0.52
C LYS A 46 38.08 4.59 1.43
N THR A 47 38.69 3.61 2.11
CA THR A 47 39.89 3.79 2.91
C THR A 47 41.14 3.42 2.09
N TYR A 48 42.26 4.08 2.38
CA TYR A 48 43.56 3.74 1.81
C TYR A 48 44.66 3.86 2.86
N THR A 49 45.55 2.88 2.89
CA THR A 49 46.71 2.87 3.80
C THR A 49 47.96 3.32 3.04
N LEU A 50 48.44 4.52 3.38
CA LEU A 50 49.69 5.07 2.87
C LEU A 50 50.85 4.67 3.78
N LYS A 51 51.76 3.83 3.27
CA LYS A 51 52.94 3.36 3.99
C LYS A 51 54.09 4.37 3.88
N LEU A 52 54.81 4.56 4.98
CA LEU A 52 56.08 5.28 5.09
C LEU A 52 57.18 4.24 5.29
N LYS A 53 58.10 4.12 4.33
CA LYS A 53 59.20 3.16 4.34
C LYS A 53 60.49 3.82 4.82
N GLY A 54 61.38 3.05 5.44
CA GLY A 54 62.71 3.52 5.84
C GLY A 54 62.68 4.51 7.02
N ASN A 55 61.70 4.40 7.91
CA ASN A 55 61.59 5.28 9.08
C ASN A 55 61.40 4.47 10.36
N ARG A 56 62.27 4.72 11.34
CA ARG A 56 62.19 4.20 12.72
C ARG A 56 61.82 5.28 13.75
N LYS A 57 61.77 6.56 13.35
CA LYS A 57 61.51 7.73 14.22
C LYS A 57 60.02 8.07 14.32
N LYS A 58 59.61 8.79 15.37
CA LYS A 58 58.20 9.21 15.58
C LYS A 58 57.70 10.12 14.45
N VAL A 59 56.48 9.88 13.95
CA VAL A 59 55.91 10.61 12.80
C VAL A 59 54.69 11.42 13.19
N LYS A 60 54.66 12.70 12.81
CA LYS A 60 53.45 13.54 12.88
C LYS A 60 52.73 13.54 11.53
N TRP A 61 51.51 12.98 11.53
CA TRP A 61 50.64 12.94 10.35
C TRP A 61 49.60 14.07 10.38
N SER A 62 49.45 14.78 9.25
CA SER A 62 48.40 15.77 9.05
C SER A 62 47.73 15.62 7.69
N VAL A 63 46.50 16.14 7.59
CA VAL A 63 45.73 16.25 6.35
C VAL A 63 45.44 17.71 6.06
N SER A 64 45.49 18.12 4.79
CA SER A 64 45.32 19.53 4.42
C SER A 64 43.89 20.04 4.57
N ASN A 65 42.88 19.17 4.52
CA ASN A 65 41.48 19.55 4.63
C ASN A 65 40.59 18.35 5.00
N LYS A 66 39.32 18.64 5.31
CA LYS A 66 38.30 17.66 5.73
C LYS A 66 37.84 16.71 4.60
N ASN A 67 38.34 16.84 3.36
CA ASN A 67 38.01 15.90 2.28
C ASN A 67 38.54 14.49 2.54
N ILE A 68 39.57 14.37 3.39
CA ILE A 68 40.10 13.11 3.88
C ILE A 68 40.19 13.13 5.41
N GLN A 69 39.86 12.01 6.05
CA GLN A 69 40.00 11.82 7.49
C GLN A 69 41.02 10.72 7.80
N ILE A 70 41.92 10.96 8.76
CA ILE A 70 42.79 9.90 9.31
C ILE A 70 41.93 8.97 10.18
N LYS A 71 41.97 7.67 9.88
CA LYS A 71 41.29 6.61 10.65
C LYS A 71 42.23 5.93 11.64
N LYS A 72 43.44 5.58 11.19
CA LYS A 72 44.51 4.99 12.01
C LYS A 72 45.85 5.57 11.59
N ARG A 73 46.78 5.76 12.53
CA ARG A 73 48.13 6.25 12.24
C ARG A 73 49.15 5.57 13.13
N THR A 74 50.32 5.29 12.57
CA THR A 74 51.50 4.72 13.24
C THR A 74 52.76 5.43 12.72
N ASN A 75 53.93 5.05 13.22
CA ASN A 75 55.22 5.55 12.71
C ASN A 75 55.58 5.04 11.31
N THR A 76 54.84 4.04 10.80
CA THR A 76 55.14 3.38 9.51
C THR A 76 53.99 3.49 8.50
N TYR A 77 52.80 3.93 8.89
CA TYR A 77 51.70 4.19 7.96
C TYR A 77 50.61 5.11 8.50
N VAL A 78 49.76 5.58 7.59
CA VAL A 78 48.48 6.22 7.91
C VAL A 78 47.36 5.62 7.06
N SER A 79 46.26 5.24 7.70
CA SER A 79 45.02 4.82 7.03
C SER A 79 44.06 5.99 6.98
N VAL A 80 43.62 6.35 5.79
CA VAL A 80 42.79 7.53 5.53
C VAL A 80 41.49 7.18 4.82
N LEU A 81 40.37 7.77 5.23
CA LEU A 81 39.04 7.65 4.62
C LEU A 81 38.76 8.87 3.72
N ALA A 82 38.39 8.63 2.46
CA ALA A 82 37.86 9.68 1.58
C ALA A 82 36.45 10.09 1.99
N LYS A 83 36.26 11.36 2.39
CA LYS A 83 34.95 11.90 2.80
C LYS A 83 34.26 12.72 1.72
N LYS A 84 34.99 13.63 1.05
CA LYS A 84 34.41 14.57 0.08
C LYS A 84 35.28 14.66 -1.17
N LYS A 85 34.64 14.88 -2.32
CA LYS A 85 35.30 15.11 -3.61
C LYS A 85 36.23 16.32 -3.50
N GLY A 86 37.43 16.22 -4.07
CA GLY A 86 38.40 17.30 -4.10
C GLY A 86 39.83 16.78 -4.06
N LYS A 87 40.79 17.68 -3.85
CA LYS A 87 42.18 17.30 -3.55
C LYS A 87 42.44 17.46 -2.06
N ALA A 88 43.25 16.56 -1.50
CA ALA A 88 43.74 16.66 -0.13
C ALA A 88 45.18 16.15 -0.07
N THR A 89 46.02 16.77 0.73
CA THR A 89 47.41 16.36 0.90
C THR A 89 47.58 15.74 2.27
N VAL A 90 48.11 14.52 2.31
CA VAL A 90 48.55 13.87 3.54
C VAL A 90 50.04 14.15 3.70
N THR A 91 50.43 14.69 4.86
CA THR A 91 51.84 15.03 5.15
C THR A 91 52.34 14.20 6.32
N ALA A 92 53.46 13.50 6.12
CA ALA A 92 54.26 12.91 7.19
C ALA A 92 55.39 13.87 7.55
N THR A 93 55.50 14.24 8.82
CA THR A 93 56.57 15.10 9.33
C THR A 93 57.48 14.30 10.25
N ILE A 94 58.77 14.29 9.93
CA ILE A 94 59.83 13.60 10.67
C ILE A 94 60.89 14.65 11.01
N GLY A 95 60.93 15.11 12.26
CA GLY A 95 61.73 16.28 12.65
C GLY A 95 61.36 17.51 11.80
N ARG A 96 62.35 18.09 11.11
CA ARG A 96 62.16 19.23 10.18
C ARG A 96 61.73 18.82 8.76
N ARG A 97 61.82 17.53 8.39
CA ARG A 97 61.54 17.05 7.03
C ARG A 97 60.05 16.72 6.84
N LYS A 98 59.47 17.11 5.70
CA LYS A 98 58.07 16.89 5.34
C LYS A 98 57.94 16.06 4.06
N TYR A 99 57.18 14.98 4.12
CA TYR A 99 56.86 14.13 2.97
C TYR A 99 55.38 14.26 2.65
N LYS A 100 55.04 14.64 1.41
CA LYS A 100 53.66 14.94 0.99
C LYS A 100 53.17 13.92 -0.02
N CYS A 101 51.94 13.44 0.17
CA CYS A 101 51.20 12.67 -0.82
C CYS A 101 49.89 13.38 -1.16
N VAL A 102 49.68 13.67 -2.44
CA VAL A 102 48.46 14.33 -2.93
C VAL A 102 47.42 13.28 -3.29
N PHE A 103 46.30 13.32 -2.58
CA PHE A 103 45.13 12.54 -2.88
C PHE A 103 44.17 13.32 -3.76
N THR A 104 43.72 12.69 -4.85
CA THR A 104 42.59 13.15 -5.66
C THR A 104 41.39 12.27 -5.34
N ILE A 105 40.38 12.85 -4.69
CA ILE A 105 39.15 12.16 -4.28
C ILE A 105 38.09 12.37 -5.35
N LYS A 106 37.67 11.28 -6.00
CA LYS A 106 36.57 11.28 -6.97
C LYS A 106 35.26 10.87 -6.30
N GLU A 107 34.15 11.34 -6.85
CA GLU A 107 32.81 10.88 -6.46
C GLU A 107 32.66 9.37 -6.64
N ALA A 108 31.78 8.75 -5.85
CA ALA A 108 31.44 7.34 -6.04
C ALA A 108 30.68 7.13 -7.36
N PRO A 109 30.93 5.99 -8.05
CA PRO A 109 30.14 5.62 -9.22
C PRO A 109 28.66 5.58 -8.87
N ARG A 110 27.85 6.35 -9.60
CA ARG A 110 26.39 6.34 -9.48
C ARG A 110 25.73 6.39 -10.85
N ILE A 111 24.57 5.80 -10.95
CA ILE A 111 23.68 5.92 -12.11
C ILE A 111 22.57 6.91 -11.80
N ASN A 112 22.09 7.63 -12.81
CA ASN A 112 21.03 8.62 -12.63
C ASN A 112 19.67 8.02 -12.25
N LYS A 113 19.42 6.73 -12.53
CA LYS A 113 18.21 6.00 -12.11
C LYS A 113 18.48 4.54 -11.79
N THR A 114 17.92 4.06 -10.69
CA THR A 114 18.00 2.65 -10.24
C THR A 114 16.72 1.85 -10.54
N ARG A 115 15.61 2.53 -10.86
CA ARG A 115 14.36 1.94 -11.37
C ARG A 115 13.80 2.79 -12.51
N LEU A 116 13.24 2.13 -13.53
CA LEU A 116 12.61 2.77 -14.69
C LEU A 116 11.35 1.99 -15.11
N ASN A 117 10.23 2.70 -15.27
CA ASN A 117 9.06 2.19 -15.97
C ASN A 117 9.10 2.73 -17.41
N LEU A 118 9.28 1.85 -18.40
CA LEU A 118 9.35 2.24 -19.80
C LEU A 118 8.11 1.78 -20.55
N GLY A 119 7.50 2.70 -21.28
CA GLY A 119 6.48 2.36 -22.28
C GLY A 119 7.09 1.60 -23.47
N TYR A 120 6.26 0.85 -24.19
CA TYR A 120 6.66 0.23 -25.45
C TYR A 120 7.28 1.25 -26.42
N LYS A 121 8.46 0.92 -26.96
CA LYS A 121 9.33 1.76 -27.81
C LYS A 121 9.78 3.10 -27.22
N LYS A 122 9.44 3.42 -25.98
CA LYS A 122 9.98 4.62 -25.31
C LYS A 122 11.43 4.37 -24.91
N SER A 123 12.21 5.44 -25.03
CA SER A 123 13.64 5.43 -24.73
C SER A 123 13.97 6.26 -23.50
N TYR A 124 14.95 5.82 -22.72
CA TYR A 124 15.55 6.59 -21.63
C TYR A 124 17.07 6.61 -21.77
N THR A 125 17.69 7.75 -21.48
CA THR A 125 19.15 7.87 -21.46
C THR A 125 19.65 7.68 -20.04
N LEU A 126 20.23 6.50 -19.77
CA LEU A 126 20.85 6.17 -18.51
C LEU A 126 22.32 6.61 -18.56
N SER A 127 22.74 7.34 -17.53
CA SER A 127 24.07 7.92 -17.41
C SER A 127 24.80 7.41 -16.17
N VAL A 128 26.11 7.25 -16.28
CA VAL A 128 27.01 6.93 -15.16
C VAL A 128 27.85 8.17 -14.85
N SER A 129 27.89 8.56 -13.57
CA SER A 129 28.78 9.62 -13.07
C SER A 129 29.71 9.07 -11.98
N GLY A 130 30.75 9.83 -11.62
CA GLY A 130 31.75 9.40 -10.63
C GLY A 130 32.76 8.38 -11.16
N VAL A 131 32.89 8.26 -12.49
CA VAL A 131 33.80 7.31 -13.15
C VAL A 131 34.71 8.05 -14.12
N SER A 132 35.96 7.59 -14.25
CA SER A 132 36.92 8.12 -15.24
C SER A 132 37.36 7.07 -16.26
N SER A 133 36.76 5.89 -16.21
CA SER A 133 36.96 4.80 -17.15
C SER A 133 35.61 4.33 -17.69
N ARG A 134 35.64 3.70 -18.87
CA ARG A 134 34.44 3.26 -19.59
C ARG A 134 33.60 2.32 -18.73
N SER A 135 32.30 2.61 -18.66
CA SER A 135 31.32 1.73 -18.00
C SER A 135 30.96 0.52 -18.87
N ARG A 136 30.98 -0.69 -18.28
CA ARG A 136 30.57 -1.94 -18.95
C ARG A 136 29.14 -2.27 -18.55
N TRP A 137 28.25 -2.40 -19.53
CA TRP A 137 26.84 -2.67 -19.31
C TRP A 137 26.42 -4.04 -19.83
N SER A 138 25.56 -4.71 -19.08
CA SER A 138 24.82 -5.89 -19.52
C SER A 138 23.33 -5.74 -19.23
N VAL A 139 22.52 -6.51 -19.94
CA VAL A 139 21.07 -6.56 -19.80
C VAL A 139 20.68 -8.01 -19.60
N SER A 140 19.87 -8.28 -18.58
CA SER A 140 19.39 -9.64 -18.25
C SER A 140 18.40 -10.19 -19.27
N ASN A 141 17.58 -9.35 -19.89
CA ASN A 141 16.64 -9.78 -20.93
C ASN A 141 16.61 -8.82 -22.13
N ARG A 142 17.29 -9.20 -23.21
CA ARG A 142 17.35 -8.44 -24.49
C ARG A 142 16.04 -8.44 -25.27
N LYS A 143 15.10 -9.36 -24.99
CA LYS A 143 13.77 -9.37 -25.61
C LYS A 143 12.86 -8.28 -25.00
N VAL A 144 13.13 -7.88 -23.76
CA VAL A 144 12.36 -6.87 -23.02
C VAL A 144 12.90 -5.47 -23.26
N VAL A 145 14.23 -5.27 -23.28
CA VAL A 145 14.84 -3.96 -23.57
C VAL A 145 16.04 -4.05 -24.51
N SER A 146 16.20 -3.06 -25.38
CA SER A 146 17.44 -2.83 -26.13
C SER A 146 18.32 -1.80 -25.43
N LEU A 147 19.64 -1.91 -25.65
CA LEU A 147 20.64 -1.02 -25.09
C LEU A 147 21.57 -0.53 -26.20
N LYS A 148 21.54 0.77 -26.51
CA LYS A 148 22.40 1.42 -27.52
C LYS A 148 23.34 2.42 -26.85
N ARG A 149 24.63 2.31 -27.10
CA ARG A 149 25.63 3.25 -26.57
C ARG A 149 25.46 4.63 -27.23
N ILE A 150 25.47 5.69 -26.43
CA ILE A 150 25.52 7.08 -26.91
C ILE A 150 26.92 7.64 -26.72
N SER A 151 27.54 7.45 -25.55
CA SER A 151 28.91 7.89 -25.26
C SER A 151 29.59 6.94 -24.26
N ALA A 152 30.80 7.28 -23.80
CA ALA A 152 31.51 6.51 -22.77
C ALA A 152 30.72 6.36 -21.45
N TYR A 153 29.78 7.28 -21.19
CA TYR A 153 29.05 7.40 -19.93
C TYR A 153 27.52 7.41 -20.08
N LYS A 154 26.98 7.32 -21.32
CA LYS A 154 25.55 7.39 -21.60
C LYS A 154 25.11 6.25 -22.52
N TYR A 155 24.00 5.60 -22.15
CA TYR A 155 23.36 4.56 -22.95
C TYR A 155 21.86 4.86 -23.12
N ARG A 156 21.36 4.71 -24.34
CA ARG A 156 19.93 4.74 -24.66
C ARG A 156 19.34 3.36 -24.44
N ILE A 157 18.30 3.29 -23.63
CA ILE A 157 17.56 2.07 -23.34
C ILE A 157 16.20 2.18 -23.97
N THR A 158 15.75 1.19 -24.73
CA THR A 158 14.43 1.20 -25.38
C THR A 158 13.60 0.02 -24.91
N GLY A 159 12.36 0.24 -24.48
CA GLY A 159 11.42 -0.84 -24.17
C GLY A 159 10.96 -1.58 -25.43
N LEU A 160 11.07 -2.90 -25.45
CA LEU A 160 10.74 -3.74 -26.61
C LEU A 160 9.50 -4.62 -26.39
N LYS A 161 9.36 -5.24 -25.22
CA LYS A 161 8.26 -6.18 -24.91
C LYS A 161 7.89 -6.08 -23.43
N LYS A 162 6.62 -6.35 -23.09
CA LYS A 162 6.15 -6.45 -21.70
C LYS A 162 7.09 -7.36 -20.91
N GLY A 163 7.49 -6.91 -19.73
CA GLY A 163 8.26 -7.71 -18.79
C GLY A 163 9.32 -6.90 -18.05
N SER A 164 10.07 -7.60 -17.22
CA SER A 164 11.11 -7.01 -16.39
C SER A 164 12.50 -7.31 -16.93
N ALA A 165 13.39 -6.33 -16.87
CA ALA A 165 14.80 -6.48 -17.19
C ALA A 165 15.66 -5.69 -16.21
N VAL A 166 16.76 -6.28 -15.76
CA VAL A 166 17.80 -5.62 -14.98
C VAL A 166 18.98 -5.26 -15.89
N LEU A 167 19.34 -3.98 -15.91
CA LEU A 167 20.61 -3.49 -16.45
C LEU A 167 21.66 -3.50 -15.36
N THR A 168 22.83 -4.04 -15.66
CA THR A 168 23.96 -4.09 -14.74
C THR A 168 25.14 -3.32 -15.32
N CYS A 169 25.63 -2.34 -14.56
CA CYS A 169 26.80 -1.54 -14.89
C CYS A 169 27.94 -1.89 -13.94
N LYS A 170 29.06 -2.38 -14.49
CA LYS A 170 30.32 -2.53 -13.73
C LYS A 170 31.18 -1.30 -13.99
N ALA A 171 31.45 -0.53 -12.93
CA ALA A 171 32.26 0.68 -13.02
C ALA A 171 33.11 0.91 -11.74
N ALA A 172 34.41 1.20 -11.93
CA ALA A 172 35.38 1.41 -10.87
C ALA A 172 35.32 0.36 -9.72
N GLY A 173 35.17 -0.92 -10.07
CA GLY A 173 35.10 -2.04 -9.13
C GLY A 173 33.77 -2.18 -8.37
N LYS A 174 32.76 -1.35 -8.66
CA LYS A 174 31.39 -1.49 -8.14
C LYS A 174 30.43 -1.99 -9.21
N THR A 175 29.40 -2.71 -8.76
CA THR A 175 28.27 -3.15 -9.57
C THR A 175 27.05 -2.28 -9.25
N LEU A 176 26.54 -1.56 -10.24
CA LEU A 176 25.33 -0.74 -10.16
C LEU A 176 24.23 -1.41 -10.96
N ARG A 177 22.98 -1.35 -10.48
CA ARG A 177 21.84 -2.01 -11.13
C ARG A 177 20.69 -1.03 -11.36
N CYS A 178 20.06 -1.12 -12.53
CA CYS A 178 18.81 -0.44 -12.84
C CYS A 178 17.74 -1.49 -13.17
N ARG A 179 16.65 -1.55 -12.40
CA ARG A 179 15.51 -2.41 -12.68
C ARG A 179 14.58 -1.71 -13.65
N ILE A 180 14.20 -2.38 -14.71
CA ILE A 180 13.28 -1.87 -15.72
C ILE A 180 12.04 -2.74 -15.73
N ASN A 181 10.88 -2.09 -15.69
CA ASN A 181 9.61 -2.70 -16.04
C ASN A 181 9.12 -2.08 -17.36
N VAL A 182 8.86 -2.92 -18.36
CA VAL A 182 8.32 -2.48 -19.65
C VAL A 182 6.83 -2.80 -19.66
N THR A 183 6.01 -1.78 -19.90
CA THR A 183 4.55 -1.95 -19.97
C THR A 183 4.11 -2.61 -21.28
N GLU A 184 2.85 -3.06 -21.32
CA GLU A 184 2.29 -3.72 -22.50
C GLU A 184 2.38 -2.89 -23.77
N SER A 185 2.30 -3.54 -24.94
CA SER A 185 2.14 -2.81 -26.20
C SER A 185 0.75 -2.18 -26.26
N PRO A 186 0.61 -0.96 -26.83
CA PRO A 186 -0.70 -0.35 -26.99
C PRO A 186 -1.63 -1.25 -27.82
N ARG A 187 -2.85 -1.48 -27.32
CA ARG A 187 -3.91 -2.25 -28.02
C ARG A 187 -5.27 -1.57 -27.87
N LEU A 188 -6.10 -1.67 -28.91
CA LEU A 188 -7.50 -1.24 -28.86
C LEU A 188 -8.35 -2.31 -28.20
N ASN A 189 -9.42 -1.90 -27.51
CA ASN A 189 -10.43 -2.83 -26.99
C ASN A 189 -11.22 -3.51 -28.12
N LYS A 190 -11.40 -2.84 -29.27
CA LYS A 190 -12.15 -3.36 -30.43
C LYS A 190 -11.44 -2.97 -31.74
N THR A 191 -11.41 -3.91 -32.69
CA THR A 191 -10.84 -3.71 -34.04
C THR A 191 -11.90 -3.62 -35.13
N ALA A 192 -13.16 -3.99 -34.83
CA ALA A 192 -14.32 -3.77 -35.67
C ALA A 192 -15.59 -3.48 -34.85
N LEU A 193 -16.51 -2.70 -35.40
CA LEU A 193 -17.82 -2.38 -34.82
C LEU A 193 -18.88 -2.23 -35.92
N THR A 194 -20.10 -2.69 -35.66
CA THR A 194 -21.27 -2.44 -36.52
C THR A 194 -22.31 -1.66 -35.71
N LEU A 195 -22.73 -0.49 -36.21
CA LEU A 195 -23.65 0.42 -35.52
C LEU A 195 -24.82 0.80 -36.42
N ASN A 196 -25.98 1.09 -35.83
CA ASN A 196 -27.07 1.78 -36.53
C ASN A 196 -26.80 3.30 -36.55
N PRO A 197 -27.27 4.06 -37.56
CA PRO A 197 -27.11 5.52 -37.60
C PRO A 197 -27.53 6.20 -36.29
N GLY A 198 -26.76 7.21 -35.87
CA GLY A 198 -26.99 7.96 -34.63
C GLY A 198 -26.49 7.28 -33.35
N LYS A 199 -26.28 5.95 -33.33
CA LYS A 199 -25.78 5.24 -32.15
C LYS A 199 -24.29 5.51 -31.89
N THR A 200 -23.92 5.45 -30.62
CA THR A 200 -22.55 5.68 -30.15
C THR A 200 -21.94 4.40 -29.58
N SER A 201 -20.61 4.32 -29.58
CA SER A 201 -19.86 3.28 -28.87
C SER A 201 -18.51 3.83 -28.42
N SER A 202 -17.83 3.13 -27.52
CA SER A 202 -16.54 3.57 -26.98
C SER A 202 -15.38 2.72 -27.52
N LEU A 203 -14.33 3.39 -27.99
CA LEU A 203 -13.03 2.80 -28.29
C LEU A 203 -12.01 3.29 -27.27
N SER A 204 -11.33 2.34 -26.63
CA SER A 204 -10.30 2.62 -25.63
C SER A 204 -8.98 1.97 -26.03
N VAL A 205 -7.88 2.60 -25.63
CA VAL A 205 -6.53 2.06 -25.82
C VAL A 205 -5.87 1.77 -24.47
N SER A 206 -5.41 0.53 -24.30
CA SER A 206 -4.71 0.06 -23.11
C SER A 206 -3.24 -0.23 -23.42
N GLY A 207 -2.41 -0.47 -22.41
CA GLY A 207 -0.97 -0.74 -22.61
C GLY A 207 -0.18 0.51 -23.03
N THR A 208 -0.55 1.70 -22.53
CA THR A 208 0.18 2.94 -22.85
C THR A 208 0.14 3.97 -21.72
N GLY A 209 1.30 4.54 -21.40
CA GLY A 209 1.42 5.76 -20.58
C GLY A 209 1.41 7.06 -21.39
N SER A 210 1.54 6.97 -22.72
CA SER A 210 1.45 8.15 -23.61
C SER A 210 0.01 8.45 -24.00
N THR A 211 -0.30 9.74 -24.15
CA THR A 211 -1.61 10.20 -24.61
C THR A 211 -1.83 9.84 -26.08
N PRO A 212 -2.88 9.07 -26.42
CA PRO A 212 -3.25 8.73 -27.80
C PRO A 212 -3.85 9.91 -28.55
N THR A 213 -3.64 9.95 -29.87
CA THR A 213 -4.35 10.84 -30.78
C THR A 213 -5.28 10.03 -31.69
N TRP A 214 -6.53 10.46 -31.76
CA TRP A 214 -7.60 9.77 -32.48
C TRP A 214 -7.97 10.53 -33.76
N SER A 215 -8.29 9.79 -34.81
CA SER A 215 -8.72 10.33 -36.11
C SER A 215 -9.71 9.38 -36.78
N THR A 216 -10.53 9.91 -37.69
CA THR A 216 -11.49 9.13 -38.49
C THR A 216 -11.18 9.35 -39.97
N SER A 217 -11.31 8.30 -40.79
CA SER A 217 -11.10 8.39 -42.24
C SER A 217 -12.23 9.14 -42.95
N ASN A 218 -13.44 9.18 -42.37
CA ASN A 218 -14.58 9.90 -42.92
C ASN A 218 -15.51 10.40 -41.80
N LYS A 219 -15.47 11.71 -41.54
CA LYS A 219 -16.28 12.36 -40.50
C LYS A 219 -17.79 12.30 -40.77
N SER A 220 -18.22 12.14 -42.03
CA SER A 220 -19.64 12.03 -42.40
C SER A 220 -20.22 10.65 -42.10
N ILE A 221 -19.39 9.61 -41.98
CA ILE A 221 -19.81 8.24 -41.63
C ILE A 221 -19.59 8.00 -40.14
N VAL A 222 -18.47 8.47 -39.56
CA VAL A 222 -18.19 8.35 -38.13
C VAL A 222 -17.49 9.60 -37.61
N SER A 223 -18.09 10.25 -36.61
CA SER A 223 -17.44 11.29 -35.82
C SER A 223 -16.89 10.73 -34.51
N ILE A 224 -15.89 11.41 -33.95
CA ILE A 224 -15.20 10.99 -32.73
C ILE A 224 -15.17 12.13 -31.71
N LYS A 225 -15.43 11.81 -30.44
CA LYS A 225 -15.32 12.74 -29.30
C LYS A 225 -14.39 12.12 -28.25
N LYS A 226 -13.41 12.87 -27.77
CA LYS A 226 -12.55 12.41 -26.67
C LYS A 226 -13.37 12.41 -25.38
N ILE A 227 -13.32 11.32 -24.62
CA ILE A 227 -14.02 11.18 -23.34
C ILE A 227 -13.05 11.40 -22.18
N ASN A 228 -11.90 10.73 -22.23
CA ASN A 228 -10.84 10.89 -21.23
C ASN A 228 -9.47 10.70 -21.88
N ARG A 229 -8.41 10.50 -21.08
CA ARG A 229 -7.05 10.32 -21.59
C ARG A 229 -6.92 9.19 -22.60
N THR A 230 -7.61 8.06 -22.43
CA THR A 230 -7.40 6.83 -23.23
C THR A 230 -8.60 6.37 -24.03
N THR A 231 -9.75 7.04 -23.89
CA THR A 231 -11.01 6.63 -24.51
C THR A 231 -11.56 7.73 -25.42
N CYS A 232 -12.00 7.33 -26.61
CA CYS A 232 -12.85 8.15 -27.47
C CYS A 232 -14.20 7.47 -27.69
N GLN A 233 -15.24 8.28 -27.77
CA GLN A 233 -16.56 7.86 -28.22
C GLN A 233 -16.62 8.02 -29.74
N VAL A 234 -17.13 7.01 -30.43
CA VAL A 234 -17.44 7.02 -31.85
C VAL A 234 -18.96 7.17 -32.01
N LYS A 235 -19.41 8.07 -32.89
CA LYS A 235 -20.83 8.26 -33.23
C LYS A 235 -21.06 7.92 -34.70
N ALA A 236 -22.01 7.04 -34.96
CA ALA A 236 -22.41 6.65 -36.31
C ALA A 236 -23.19 7.77 -37.00
N GLY A 237 -22.76 8.16 -38.19
CA GLY A 237 -23.41 9.14 -39.08
C GLY A 237 -24.14 8.44 -40.23
N LYS A 238 -23.72 8.71 -41.47
CA LYS A 238 -24.29 8.09 -42.68
C LYS A 238 -23.94 6.60 -42.79
N ALA A 239 -24.81 5.82 -43.42
CA ALA A 239 -24.55 4.42 -43.74
C ALA A 239 -23.30 4.28 -44.62
N GLY A 240 -22.44 3.30 -44.31
CA GLY A 240 -21.15 3.12 -44.97
C GLY A 240 -20.07 2.57 -44.03
N SER A 241 -18.81 2.56 -44.49
CA SER A 241 -17.68 2.11 -43.68
C SER A 241 -16.62 3.20 -43.49
N ALA A 242 -16.10 3.33 -42.27
CA ALA A 242 -15.02 4.25 -41.93
C ALA A 242 -14.00 3.60 -40.99
N ILE A 243 -12.78 4.10 -40.97
CA ILE A 243 -11.69 3.63 -40.10
C ILE A 243 -11.40 4.70 -39.06
N VAL A 244 -11.50 4.33 -37.78
CA VAL A 244 -11.00 5.13 -36.67
C VAL A 244 -9.57 4.70 -36.36
N SER A 245 -8.63 5.64 -36.42
CA SER A 245 -7.21 5.41 -36.20
C SER A 245 -6.74 6.06 -34.89
N CYS A 246 -6.06 5.29 -34.05
CA CYS A 246 -5.42 5.70 -32.81
C CYS A 246 -3.91 5.68 -32.97
N LYS A 247 -3.27 6.85 -33.01
CA LYS A 247 -1.82 6.98 -33.00
C LYS A 247 -1.32 7.11 -31.57
N VAL A 248 -0.54 6.13 -31.12
CA VAL A 248 0.00 6.12 -29.75
C VAL A 248 1.33 5.37 -29.69
N SER A 249 2.29 5.93 -28.96
CA SER A 249 3.63 5.33 -28.77
C SER A 249 4.31 4.88 -30.08
N GLY A 250 4.14 5.67 -31.15
CA GLY A 250 4.72 5.41 -32.47
C GLY A 250 4.06 4.28 -33.27
N LYS A 251 2.92 3.75 -32.81
CA LYS A 251 2.06 2.80 -33.54
C LYS A 251 0.76 3.49 -33.96
N THR A 252 0.20 3.02 -35.07
CA THR A 252 -1.17 3.37 -35.50
C THR A 252 -2.04 2.14 -35.37
N LEU A 253 -2.97 2.14 -34.42
CA LEU A 253 -3.99 1.11 -34.25
C LEU A 253 -5.25 1.53 -35.00
N ARG A 254 -5.99 0.58 -35.58
CA ARG A 254 -7.16 0.87 -36.42
C ARG A 254 -8.37 0.05 -35.97
N CYS A 255 -9.53 0.66 -35.97
CA CYS A 255 -10.83 0.01 -35.80
C CYS A 255 -11.72 0.32 -37.01
N ARG A 256 -12.29 -0.71 -37.63
CA ARG A 256 -13.26 -0.58 -38.73
C ARG A 256 -14.65 -0.38 -38.16
N ILE A 257 -15.33 0.68 -38.54
CA ILE A 257 -16.71 0.95 -38.17
C ILE A 257 -17.60 0.78 -39.40
N THR A 258 -18.64 -0.03 -39.29
CA THR A 258 -19.67 -0.22 -40.31
C THR A 258 -21.00 0.34 -39.79
N VAL A 259 -21.55 1.32 -40.49
CA VAL A 259 -22.87 1.88 -40.18
C VAL A 259 -23.90 1.22 -41.08
N LYS A 260 -24.87 0.51 -40.48
CA LYS A 260 -25.92 -0.21 -41.22
C LYS A 260 -26.73 0.78 -42.06
N LYS A 261 -27.05 0.40 -43.30
CA LYS A 261 -28.11 1.08 -44.06
C LYS A 261 -29.43 0.85 -43.33
N ILE A 262 -30.14 1.92 -43.02
CA ILE A 262 -31.56 1.82 -42.68
C ILE A 262 -32.24 1.35 -43.96
N PRO A 263 -33.03 0.24 -43.94
CA PRO A 263 -33.83 -0.14 -45.09
C PRO A 263 -34.71 1.05 -45.48
N LYS A 264 -34.60 1.53 -46.73
CA LYS A 264 -35.60 2.44 -47.27
C LYS A 264 -36.95 1.71 -47.12
N PRO A 265 -37.98 2.31 -46.50
CA PRO A 265 -39.29 1.68 -46.47
C PRO A 265 -39.65 1.30 -47.90
N ALA A 266 -40.07 0.05 -48.13
CA ALA A 266 -40.55 -0.36 -49.44
C ALA A 266 -41.61 0.68 -49.87
N PRO A 267 -41.54 1.20 -51.12
CA PRO A 267 -42.62 2.05 -51.61
C PRO A 267 -43.92 1.27 -51.38
N GLN A 268 -44.84 1.86 -50.63
CA GLN A 268 -46.13 1.21 -50.40
C GLN A 268 -46.77 0.96 -51.76
N PRO A 269 -47.41 -0.21 -51.97
CA PRO A 269 -48.10 -0.49 -53.23
C PRO A 269 -49.07 0.66 -53.48
N LYS A 270 -48.94 1.31 -54.64
CA LYS A 270 -49.94 2.27 -55.10
C LYS A 270 -51.28 1.53 -55.15
N PRO A 271 -52.31 1.98 -54.41
CA PRO A 271 -53.65 1.48 -54.62
C PRO A 271 -54.07 1.81 -56.05
N ASP A 272 -54.71 0.84 -56.69
CA ASP A 272 -55.31 0.97 -58.01
C ASP A 272 -56.32 2.13 -58.01
N ASN A 273 -56.42 2.79 -59.17
CA ASN A 273 -57.16 4.01 -59.54
C ASN A 273 -58.07 4.73 -58.51
N ASP A 274 -57.90 6.07 -58.48
CA ASP A 274 -58.61 7.14 -57.72
C ASP A 274 -58.02 7.66 -56.38
N TRP A 275 -56.74 7.40 -56.09
CA TRP A 275 -56.05 8.06 -54.97
C TRP A 275 -55.71 9.54 -55.25
N LYS A 276 -56.37 10.48 -54.56
CA LYS A 276 -56.02 11.91 -54.57
C LYS A 276 -54.86 12.19 -53.61
N TRP A 277 -53.68 12.50 -54.15
CA TRP A 277 -52.51 12.90 -53.37
C TRP A 277 -52.80 14.21 -52.61
N THR A 278 -52.70 14.16 -51.29
CA THR A 278 -52.89 15.34 -50.43
C THR A 278 -51.54 15.75 -49.87
N GLU A 279 -51.02 16.88 -50.34
CA GLU A 279 -49.75 17.44 -49.83
C GLU A 279 -49.92 18.02 -48.43
N VAL A 280 -48.84 18.00 -47.65
CA VAL A 280 -48.75 18.80 -46.42
C VAL A 280 -48.87 20.26 -46.82
N SER A 281 -49.78 21.02 -46.22
CA SER A 281 -49.93 22.47 -46.45
C SER A 281 -49.29 23.30 -45.35
N ARG A 282 -49.18 22.77 -44.13
CA ARG A 282 -48.68 23.50 -42.97
C ARG A 282 -48.00 22.58 -41.95
N ILE A 283 -46.96 23.11 -41.30
CA ILE A 283 -46.31 22.52 -40.14
C ILE A 283 -46.35 23.55 -39.02
N THR A 284 -46.63 23.14 -37.79
CA THR A 284 -46.48 23.98 -36.59
C THR A 284 -45.55 23.30 -35.59
N LEU A 285 -44.80 24.11 -34.83
CA LEU A 285 -43.87 23.63 -33.81
C LEU A 285 -44.21 24.21 -32.44
N THR A 286 -44.14 23.37 -31.41
CA THR A 286 -44.20 23.77 -30.00
C THR A 286 -43.08 23.06 -29.21
N CYS A 287 -42.51 23.74 -28.23
CA CYS A 287 -41.47 23.18 -27.35
C CYS A 287 -42.05 22.98 -25.95
N SER A 288 -41.70 21.87 -25.29
CA SER A 288 -42.12 21.62 -23.91
C SER A 288 -41.57 22.65 -22.91
N HIS A 289 -40.40 23.23 -23.21
CA HIS A 289 -39.74 24.26 -22.39
C HIS A 289 -39.27 25.39 -23.31
N PRO A 290 -39.95 26.55 -23.32
CA PRO A 290 -39.61 27.66 -24.20
C PRO A 290 -38.32 28.39 -23.79
N ILE A 291 -37.99 28.38 -22.50
CA ILE A 291 -36.74 28.88 -21.91
C ILE A 291 -36.11 27.71 -21.17
N ILE A 292 -34.79 27.52 -21.32
CA ILE A 292 -34.03 26.48 -20.62
C ILE A 292 -33.05 27.18 -19.70
N ASP A 293 -33.39 27.22 -18.41
CA ASP A 293 -32.60 27.79 -17.33
C ASP A 293 -31.94 26.72 -16.44
N ASN A 294 -32.32 25.45 -16.62
CA ASN A 294 -31.71 24.31 -15.94
C ASN A 294 -30.99 23.36 -16.94
N PRO A 295 -29.70 23.05 -16.74
CA PRO A 295 -28.95 22.16 -17.63
C PRO A 295 -29.42 20.69 -17.61
N MET A 296 -30.28 20.28 -16.68
CA MET A 296 -30.88 18.93 -16.62
C MET A 296 -32.19 18.78 -17.42
N ASP A 297 -32.75 19.87 -17.94
CA ASP A 297 -33.97 19.77 -18.72
C ASP A 297 -33.76 18.98 -20.02
N GLU A 298 -34.69 18.07 -20.32
CA GLU A 298 -34.73 17.32 -21.58
C GLU A 298 -35.89 17.80 -22.47
N PRO A 299 -35.79 19.00 -23.09
CA PRO A 299 -36.89 19.55 -23.87
C PRO A 299 -37.26 18.65 -25.05
N THR A 300 -38.57 18.53 -25.29
CA THR A 300 -39.12 17.83 -26.45
C THR A 300 -39.80 18.85 -27.36
N MET A 301 -39.52 18.74 -28.65
CA MET A 301 -40.13 19.52 -29.71
C MET A 301 -41.26 18.72 -30.34
N TYR A 302 -42.45 19.29 -30.38
CA TYR A 302 -43.63 18.69 -31.01
C TYR A 302 -43.89 19.38 -32.35
N ALA A 303 -44.19 18.58 -33.38
CA ALA A 303 -44.59 19.05 -34.69
C ALA A 303 -45.99 18.55 -35.05
N ARG A 304 -46.83 19.43 -35.57
CA ARG A 304 -48.13 19.07 -36.15
C ARG A 304 -48.14 19.34 -37.64
N VAL A 305 -48.62 18.36 -38.42
CA VAL A 305 -48.68 18.37 -39.89
C VAL A 305 -50.14 18.49 -40.32
N GLU A 306 -50.46 19.50 -41.13
CA GLU A 306 -51.79 19.72 -41.71
C GLU A 306 -51.75 19.66 -43.25
N PRO A 307 -52.82 19.17 -43.91
CA PRO A 307 -54.00 18.56 -43.29
C PRO A 307 -53.69 17.17 -42.71
N GLN A 308 -54.50 16.72 -41.74
CA GLN A 308 -54.28 15.44 -41.05
C GLN A 308 -54.32 14.22 -42.00
N ASN A 309 -54.97 14.34 -43.15
CA ASN A 309 -55.03 13.29 -44.19
C ASN A 309 -53.90 13.40 -45.24
N ALA A 310 -52.87 14.23 -45.02
CA ALA A 310 -51.73 14.34 -45.95
C ALA A 310 -51.10 12.95 -46.21
N THR A 311 -50.80 12.67 -47.48
CA THR A 311 -50.38 11.34 -47.93
C THR A 311 -49.03 10.92 -47.33
N ASN A 312 -48.07 11.86 -47.23
CA ASN A 312 -46.79 11.65 -46.56
C ASN A 312 -46.55 12.77 -45.55
N LYS A 313 -46.41 12.39 -44.28
CA LYS A 313 -46.27 13.32 -43.16
C LYS A 313 -44.86 13.35 -42.58
N LEU A 314 -43.90 12.69 -43.20
CA LEU A 314 -42.54 12.62 -42.68
C LEU A 314 -41.88 14.01 -42.67
N LEU A 315 -41.20 14.31 -41.56
CA LEU A 315 -40.48 15.57 -41.38
C LEU A 315 -38.97 15.34 -41.32
N SER A 316 -38.23 16.32 -41.84
CA SER A 316 -36.79 16.44 -41.68
C SER A 316 -36.47 17.52 -40.66
N TRP A 317 -35.61 17.20 -39.69
CA TRP A 317 -35.29 18.06 -38.55
C TRP A 317 -33.86 18.60 -38.63
N THR A 318 -33.67 19.88 -38.36
CA THR A 318 -32.34 20.54 -38.35
C THR A 318 -32.22 21.55 -37.21
N SER A 319 -30.97 21.83 -36.81
CA SER A 319 -30.63 22.90 -35.86
C SER A 319 -29.66 23.86 -36.53
N SER A 320 -29.89 25.18 -36.39
CA SER A 320 -28.99 26.22 -36.92
C SER A 320 -27.67 26.30 -36.17
N ASN A 321 -27.64 25.89 -34.89
CA ASN A 321 -26.43 25.88 -34.08
C ASN A 321 -26.32 24.59 -33.24
N PRO A 322 -25.80 23.50 -33.83
CA PRO A 322 -25.57 22.23 -33.14
C PRO A 322 -24.55 22.28 -31.99
N LYS A 323 -23.88 23.41 -31.75
CA LYS A 323 -23.04 23.60 -30.55
C LYS A 323 -23.83 24.09 -29.35
N VAL A 324 -25.00 24.71 -29.57
CA VAL A 324 -25.93 25.16 -28.53
C VAL A 324 -26.99 24.09 -28.29
N ALA A 325 -27.65 23.60 -29.34
CA ALA A 325 -28.65 22.55 -29.22
C ALA A 325 -28.73 21.65 -30.46
N THR A 326 -28.95 20.35 -30.26
CA THR A 326 -29.19 19.38 -31.33
C THR A 326 -30.61 18.83 -31.28
N VAL A 327 -31.15 18.41 -32.42
CA VAL A 327 -32.50 17.84 -32.55
C VAL A 327 -32.42 16.46 -33.17
N SER A 328 -33.22 15.51 -32.68
CA SER A 328 -33.35 14.17 -33.24
C SER A 328 -34.78 13.65 -33.15
N PRO A 329 -35.34 13.00 -34.19
CA PRO A 329 -36.67 12.41 -34.13
C PRO A 329 -36.84 11.45 -32.97
N LYS A 330 -38.00 11.49 -32.31
CA LYS A 330 -38.39 10.63 -31.18
C LYS A 330 -39.84 10.15 -31.41
N GLY A 331 -40.19 8.95 -30.95
CA GLY A 331 -41.55 8.42 -31.09
C GLY A 331 -41.95 8.08 -32.53
N SER A 332 -43.25 7.89 -32.76
CA SER A 332 -43.83 7.55 -34.05
C SER A 332 -43.61 8.67 -35.08
N GLN A 333 -43.10 8.32 -36.25
CA GLN A 333 -42.87 9.25 -37.36
C GLN A 333 -43.87 8.99 -38.48
N GLY A 334 -44.24 10.02 -39.25
CA GLY A 334 -45.23 9.90 -40.33
C GLY A 334 -46.69 9.96 -39.88
N THR A 335 -46.92 10.28 -38.60
CA THR A 335 -48.21 10.67 -38.03
C THR A 335 -48.43 12.18 -38.15
N TYR A 336 -49.66 12.65 -37.93
CA TYR A 336 -49.96 14.09 -37.99
C TYR A 336 -49.33 14.85 -36.80
N GLU A 337 -49.13 14.19 -35.66
CA GLU A 337 -48.34 14.66 -34.52
C GLU A 337 -47.03 13.87 -34.45
N GLN A 338 -45.90 14.58 -34.34
CA GLN A 338 -44.55 14.00 -34.31
C GLN A 338 -43.71 14.67 -33.23
N GLU A 339 -42.77 13.91 -32.66
CA GLU A 339 -41.87 14.39 -31.62
C GLU A 339 -40.41 14.39 -32.07
N ALA A 340 -39.63 15.29 -31.49
CA ALA A 340 -38.18 15.29 -31.58
C ALA A 340 -37.55 15.65 -30.23
N ARG A 341 -36.55 14.87 -29.82
CA ARG A 341 -35.73 15.14 -28.63
C ARG A 341 -34.76 16.28 -28.94
N ILE A 342 -34.73 17.28 -28.08
CA ILE A 342 -33.70 18.32 -28.06
C ILE A 342 -32.62 17.92 -27.06
N THR A 343 -31.35 18.13 -27.42
CA THR A 343 -30.20 17.98 -26.51
C THR A 343 -29.44 19.29 -26.47
N VAL A 344 -29.45 19.92 -25.31
CA VAL A 344 -28.76 21.17 -25.01
C VAL A 344 -27.28 20.89 -24.76
N ILE A 345 -26.40 21.80 -25.19
CA ILE A 345 -24.95 21.62 -25.15
C ILE A 345 -24.23 22.80 -24.50
N SER A 346 -24.66 24.03 -24.77
CA SER A 346 -24.09 25.24 -24.16
C SER A 346 -25.10 26.39 -24.18
N GLU A 347 -24.84 27.41 -23.38
CA GLU A 347 -25.54 28.71 -23.42
C GLU A 347 -25.56 29.30 -24.84
N GLY A 348 -26.63 30.02 -25.15
CA GLY A 348 -26.82 30.73 -26.41
C GLY A 348 -28.18 30.44 -27.04
N SER A 349 -28.32 30.74 -28.32
CA SER A 349 -29.57 30.47 -29.06
C SER A 349 -29.36 29.60 -30.30
N ALA A 350 -30.35 28.77 -30.59
CA ALA A 350 -30.41 27.91 -31.77
C ALA A 350 -31.82 27.94 -32.36
N ILE A 351 -31.93 27.86 -33.69
CA ILE A 351 -33.22 27.73 -34.39
C ILE A 351 -33.38 26.26 -34.78
N ILE A 352 -34.46 25.64 -34.31
CA ILE A 352 -34.84 24.28 -34.66
C ILE A 352 -35.87 24.34 -35.78
N THR A 353 -35.64 23.62 -36.87
CA THR A 353 -36.52 23.62 -38.05
C THR A 353 -37.01 22.21 -38.36
N ALA A 354 -38.32 22.09 -38.63
CA ALA A 354 -38.94 20.90 -39.20
C ALA A 354 -39.46 21.23 -40.61
N ALA A 355 -39.08 20.45 -41.62
CA ALA A 355 -39.51 20.63 -43.01
C ALA A 355 -40.12 19.35 -43.58
N SER A 356 -41.18 19.48 -44.38
CA SER A 356 -41.77 18.35 -45.10
C SER A 356 -40.71 17.69 -45.98
N VAL A 357 -40.67 16.36 -45.95
CA VAL A 357 -39.73 15.57 -46.76
C VAL A 357 -40.03 15.71 -48.27
N ASP A 358 -41.31 15.84 -48.64
CA ASP A 358 -41.73 15.94 -50.05
C ASP A 358 -41.60 17.36 -50.59
N ASN A 359 -41.80 18.37 -49.74
CA ASN A 359 -41.67 19.76 -50.11
C ASN A 359 -40.98 20.57 -49.01
N SER A 360 -39.66 20.71 -49.12
CA SER A 360 -38.83 21.42 -48.14
C SER A 360 -39.13 22.92 -48.00
N LYS A 361 -39.93 23.51 -48.90
CA LYS A 361 -40.44 24.88 -48.76
C LYS A 361 -41.46 24.99 -47.64
N ILE A 362 -42.15 23.89 -47.33
CA ILE A 362 -43.14 23.80 -46.25
C ILE A 362 -42.39 23.38 -45.00
N LYS A 363 -42.17 24.36 -44.11
CA LYS A 363 -41.34 24.22 -42.91
C LYS A 363 -41.81 25.14 -41.80
N ALA A 364 -41.50 24.77 -40.57
CA ALA A 364 -41.69 25.58 -39.39
C ALA A 364 -40.36 25.68 -38.62
N SER A 365 -40.15 26.82 -37.95
CA SER A 365 -38.94 27.10 -37.19
C SER A 365 -39.29 27.58 -35.78
N TYR A 366 -38.50 27.16 -34.81
CA TYR A 366 -38.64 27.53 -33.40
C TYR A 366 -37.29 28.05 -32.86
N LYS A 367 -37.26 29.24 -32.26
CA LYS A 367 -36.05 29.80 -31.63
C LYS A 367 -35.94 29.31 -30.19
N LEU A 368 -34.94 28.50 -29.92
CA LEU A 368 -34.59 28.00 -28.59
C LEU A 368 -33.52 28.90 -27.95
N VAL A 369 -33.74 29.29 -26.70
CA VAL A 369 -32.78 30.07 -25.89
C VAL A 369 -32.38 29.23 -24.68
N VAL A 370 -31.08 29.09 -24.48
CA VAL A 370 -30.44 28.38 -23.37
C VAL A 370 -29.69 29.42 -22.56
N ASP A 371 -30.10 29.64 -21.33
CA ASP A 371 -29.58 30.69 -20.45
C ASP A 371 -29.54 30.15 -19.02
N TYR A 372 -28.42 29.54 -18.63
CA TYR A 372 -28.14 29.17 -17.25
C TYR A 372 -26.91 29.98 -16.79
N PRO A 373 -27.03 30.84 -15.76
CA PRO A 373 -25.92 31.70 -15.32
C PRO A 373 -24.77 30.88 -14.73
N GLU A 374 -23.51 31.23 -15.05
CA GLU A 374 -22.33 30.69 -14.36
C GLU A 374 -22.33 31.18 -12.90
N GLU A 375 -22.59 30.31 -11.92
CA GLU A 375 -22.40 30.62 -10.50
C GLU A 375 -20.90 30.64 -10.15
N LYS A 376 -20.42 31.80 -9.69
CA LYS A 376 -19.08 31.97 -9.12
C LYS A 376 -19.07 31.39 -7.70
N PRO A 377 -17.98 30.73 -7.24
CA PRO A 377 -17.89 30.23 -5.87
C PRO A 377 -18.13 31.36 -4.87
N LYS A 378 -19.03 31.15 -3.89
CA LYS A 378 -19.26 32.10 -2.80
C LYS A 378 -17.98 32.28 -1.98
N GLU A 379 -17.63 33.54 -1.71
CA GLU A 379 -16.45 33.88 -0.90
C GLU A 379 -16.71 33.56 0.58
N PRO A 380 -15.76 32.89 1.28
CA PRO A 380 -15.99 32.45 2.65
C PRO A 380 -15.93 33.59 3.68
N SER A 381 -16.79 33.47 4.69
CA SER A 381 -16.79 34.30 5.89
C SER A 381 -15.44 34.30 6.64
N ALA A 382 -15.21 35.33 7.44
CA ALA A 382 -14.01 35.44 8.28
C ALA A 382 -13.90 34.28 9.28
N GLU A 383 -15.03 33.80 9.79
CA GLU A 383 -15.09 32.67 10.73
C GLU A 383 -14.62 31.38 10.07
N LEU A 384 -15.07 31.09 8.85
CA LEU A 384 -14.65 29.91 8.09
C LEU A 384 -13.18 29.99 7.67
N LYS A 385 -12.67 31.19 7.36
CA LYS A 385 -11.23 31.40 7.11
C LYS A 385 -10.38 31.08 8.35
N ALA A 386 -10.78 31.59 9.51
CA ALA A 386 -10.10 31.34 10.78
C ALA A 386 -10.17 29.85 11.18
N ALA A 387 -11.31 29.21 10.97
CA ALA A 387 -11.48 27.77 11.16
C ALA A 387 -10.53 26.95 10.26
N LEU A 388 -10.38 27.35 9.00
CA LEU A 388 -9.46 26.66 8.08
C LEU A 388 -7.99 26.92 8.46
N ASP A 389 -7.67 28.11 8.94
CA ASP A 389 -6.35 28.43 9.50
C ASP A 389 -6.03 27.54 10.70
N GLU A 390 -6.99 27.32 11.60
CA GLU A 390 -6.85 26.43 12.75
C GLU A 390 -6.55 24.99 12.32
N ILE A 391 -7.31 24.45 11.38
CA ILE A 391 -7.10 23.09 10.82
C ILE A 391 -5.73 22.99 10.17
N THR A 392 -5.35 23.98 9.37
CA THR A 392 -4.11 23.93 8.57
C THR A 392 -2.88 24.45 9.31
N SER A 393 -3.03 24.92 10.56
CA SER A 393 -1.93 25.38 11.41
C SER A 393 -0.97 24.27 11.84
N ARG A 394 -1.40 23.00 11.76
CA ARG A 394 -0.65 21.83 12.22
C ARG A 394 -0.46 20.79 11.11
N ASP A 395 0.61 20.03 11.22
CA ASP A 395 0.84 18.82 10.41
C ASP A 395 0.17 17.61 11.09
N TYR A 396 -0.36 16.70 10.28
CA TYR A 396 -1.06 15.49 10.73
C TYR A 396 -0.20 14.25 10.53
N THR A 397 -0.31 13.29 11.44
CA THR A 397 0.35 11.99 11.35
C THR A 397 -0.63 10.88 11.72
N MET A 398 -0.65 9.79 10.97
CA MET A 398 -1.57 8.67 11.21
C MET A 398 -0.98 7.31 10.79
N ASN A 399 -1.51 6.26 11.40
CA ASN A 399 -1.28 4.88 10.97
C ASN A 399 -2.17 4.56 9.76
N ALA A 400 -1.60 3.94 8.73
CA ALA A 400 -2.33 3.53 7.53
C ALA A 400 -3.42 2.45 7.74
N ARG A 401 -3.49 1.82 8.92
CA ARG A 401 -4.57 0.90 9.30
C ARG A 401 -5.62 1.54 10.19
N ASP A 402 -5.40 2.77 10.68
CA ASP A 402 -6.38 3.45 11.52
C ASP A 402 -7.56 3.92 10.67
N PRO A 403 -8.78 3.37 10.88
CA PRO A 403 -9.93 3.72 10.06
C PRO A 403 -10.49 5.12 10.37
N ARG A 404 -10.03 5.76 11.45
CA ARG A 404 -10.59 7.03 11.94
C ARG A 404 -10.18 8.21 11.04
N PRO A 405 -11.04 9.23 10.89
CA PRO A 405 -10.68 10.45 10.18
C PRO A 405 -9.63 11.23 10.96
N PHE A 406 -8.70 11.87 10.25
CA PHE A 406 -7.68 12.74 10.86
C PHE A 406 -8.10 14.20 10.94
N ILE A 407 -9.05 14.60 10.10
CA ILE A 407 -9.74 15.88 10.20
C ILE A 407 -11.23 15.59 10.17
N LYS A 408 -11.90 16.04 11.25
CA LYS A 408 -13.35 16.04 11.39
C LYS A 408 -13.73 17.42 11.91
N ASP A 409 -14.36 18.20 11.07
CA ASP A 409 -14.82 19.54 11.41
C ASP A 409 -16.18 19.78 10.73
N SER A 410 -17.23 19.93 11.54
CA SER A 410 -18.59 20.08 11.04
C SER A 410 -18.86 21.43 10.37
N ARG A 411 -17.92 22.39 10.47
CA ARG A 411 -18.03 23.69 9.83
C ARG A 411 -17.87 23.59 8.31
N PHE A 412 -17.24 22.52 7.79
CA PHE A 412 -16.92 22.39 6.36
C PHE A 412 -17.58 21.17 5.70
N TYR A 413 -17.89 21.31 4.42
CA TYR A 413 -18.06 20.17 3.52
C TYR A 413 -16.76 19.94 2.76
N PHE A 414 -15.99 18.91 3.13
CA PHE A 414 -14.75 18.60 2.44
C PHE A 414 -15.00 17.79 1.16
N TRP A 415 -14.45 18.25 0.04
CA TRP A 415 -14.55 17.59 -1.26
C TRP A 415 -13.18 17.35 -1.86
N THR A 416 -13.07 16.37 -2.76
CA THR A 416 -11.77 15.94 -3.28
C THR A 416 -11.67 16.06 -4.81
N GLN A 417 -12.78 16.39 -5.47
CA GLN A 417 -12.86 16.70 -6.89
C GLN A 417 -13.78 17.90 -7.10
N LYS A 418 -13.42 18.76 -8.06
CA LYS A 418 -14.20 19.96 -8.41
C LYS A 418 -15.37 19.66 -9.35
N ASP A 419 -15.39 18.49 -9.98
CA ASP A 419 -16.31 18.14 -11.08
C ASP A 419 -17.53 17.31 -10.62
N ASP A 420 -17.82 17.25 -9.32
CA ASP A 420 -18.94 16.43 -8.82
C ASP A 420 -20.25 17.21 -8.84
N TYR A 421 -21.25 16.67 -9.54
CA TYR A 421 -22.54 17.32 -9.82
C TYR A 421 -23.46 17.43 -8.58
N LEU A 422 -22.99 16.96 -7.42
CA LEU A 422 -23.68 16.99 -6.13
C LEU A 422 -23.01 17.93 -5.11
N MET A 423 -22.01 18.72 -5.52
CA MET A 423 -21.32 19.66 -4.63
C MET A 423 -22.28 20.81 -4.24
N PRO A 424 -22.54 21.04 -2.93
CA PRO A 424 -23.36 22.18 -2.50
C PRO A 424 -22.76 23.51 -2.97
N ASP A 425 -23.59 24.48 -3.36
CA ASP A 425 -23.14 25.86 -3.63
C ASP A 425 -23.16 26.69 -2.34
N ASP A 426 -22.32 26.32 -1.38
CA ASP A 426 -22.21 26.98 -0.07
C ASP A 426 -20.80 27.53 0.19
N GLU A 427 -20.71 28.57 1.02
CA GLU A 427 -19.43 29.22 1.37
C GLU A 427 -18.49 28.32 2.20
N ASN A 428 -19.02 27.23 2.77
CA ASN A 428 -18.29 26.30 3.62
C ASN A 428 -17.79 25.05 2.89
N VAL A 429 -17.90 25.00 1.56
CA VAL A 429 -17.39 23.89 0.77
C VAL A 429 -15.89 24.03 0.51
N CYS A 430 -15.11 23.11 1.07
CA CYS A 430 -13.66 23.13 1.01
C CYS A 430 -13.12 22.00 0.12
N ILE A 431 -12.50 22.36 -1.00
CA ILE A 431 -11.85 21.41 -1.91
C ILE A 431 -10.44 21.08 -1.40
N VAL A 432 -10.17 19.81 -1.18
CA VAL A 432 -8.90 19.29 -0.68
C VAL A 432 -8.21 18.47 -1.75
N THR A 433 -6.99 18.85 -2.07
CA THR A 433 -6.13 18.10 -3.00
C THR A 433 -4.82 17.71 -2.33
N SER A 434 -4.12 16.73 -2.90
CA SER A 434 -2.86 16.21 -2.36
C SER A 434 -1.76 16.26 -3.41
N SER A 435 -0.55 16.62 -3.00
CA SER A 435 0.65 16.56 -3.86
C SER A 435 1.05 15.12 -4.21
N ASN A 436 0.54 14.12 -3.48
CA ASN A 436 0.62 12.71 -3.81
C ASN A 436 -0.77 12.04 -3.71
N PRO A 437 -1.46 11.77 -4.83
CA PRO A 437 -2.80 11.20 -4.85
C PRO A 437 -2.83 9.69 -4.52
N PHE A 438 -1.70 9.09 -4.13
CA PHE A 438 -1.65 7.71 -3.61
C PHE A 438 -1.59 7.64 -2.08
N ILE A 439 -1.34 8.78 -1.41
CA ILE A 439 -1.45 8.95 0.06
C ILE A 439 -2.78 9.68 0.37
N TRP A 440 -3.79 9.44 -0.49
CA TRP A 440 -4.90 10.35 -0.77
C TRP A 440 -6.04 10.27 0.24
N ALA A 441 -6.86 11.32 0.28
CA ALA A 441 -8.00 11.44 1.17
C ALA A 441 -9.32 11.18 0.46
N GLU A 442 -10.02 10.11 0.84
CA GLU A 442 -11.45 9.97 0.54
C GLU A 442 -12.23 10.73 1.60
N SER A 443 -13.32 11.35 1.14
CA SER A 443 -14.23 12.12 1.94
C SER A 443 -15.49 11.27 2.10
N SER A 444 -15.59 10.49 3.18
CA SER A 444 -16.73 9.57 3.38
C SER A 444 -17.85 10.25 4.16
N GLU A 445 -19.08 10.04 3.71
CA GLU A 445 -20.28 10.47 4.41
C GLU A 445 -20.45 9.67 5.71
N TYR A 446 -20.44 10.35 6.86
CA TYR A 446 -20.91 9.79 8.11
C TYR A 446 -21.89 10.80 8.72
N ASN A 447 -23.18 10.46 8.79
CA ASN A 447 -24.24 11.30 9.36
C ASN A 447 -24.29 12.72 8.76
N ASN A 448 -24.48 12.85 7.44
CA ASN A 448 -24.61 14.14 6.70
C ASN A 448 -23.40 15.10 6.81
N HIS A 449 -22.25 14.65 7.32
CA HIS A 449 -21.01 15.42 7.37
C HIS A 449 -19.86 14.63 6.76
N ILE A 450 -18.99 15.33 6.04
CA ILE A 450 -17.89 14.72 5.32
C ILE A 450 -16.60 14.90 6.12
N SER A 451 -15.97 13.79 6.50
CA SER A 451 -14.67 13.79 7.20
C SER A 451 -13.53 13.39 6.27
N LEU A 452 -12.31 13.82 6.55
CA LEU A 452 -11.14 13.43 5.76
C LEU A 452 -10.51 12.16 6.33
N HIS A 453 -10.44 11.13 5.50
CA HIS A 453 -9.77 9.86 5.78
C HIS A 453 -8.51 9.71 4.93
N HIS A 454 -7.69 8.67 5.15
CA HIS A 454 -6.71 8.25 4.16
C HIS A 454 -7.31 7.20 3.21
N SER A 455 -6.68 6.99 2.07
CA SER A 455 -7.14 6.06 1.04
C SER A 455 -6.80 4.64 1.51
N ILE A 456 -7.85 3.83 1.67
CA ILE A 456 -7.76 2.39 1.95
C ILE A 456 -7.68 1.59 0.61
N GLY A 457 -7.58 2.30 -0.52
CA GLY A 457 -7.62 1.72 -1.87
C GLY A 457 -6.31 1.07 -2.33
N GLY A 458 -6.07 -0.17 -1.91
CA GLY A 458 -5.28 -1.13 -2.70
C GLY A 458 -3.84 -1.43 -2.24
N GLY A 459 -3.69 -2.00 -1.04
CA GLY A 459 -2.81 -3.16 -0.78
C GLY A 459 -1.36 -3.15 -1.29
N GLY A 460 -0.69 -1.99 -1.35
CA GLY A 460 0.73 -1.90 -1.67
C GLY A 460 1.52 -1.22 -0.55
N ASP A 461 2.67 -1.76 -0.19
CA ASP A 461 3.64 -1.18 0.77
C ASP A 461 4.20 0.23 0.38
N ASP A 462 3.62 0.87 -0.64
CA ASP A 462 4.10 2.10 -1.28
C ASP A 462 3.24 3.35 -0.96
N ASN A 463 2.17 3.24 -0.15
CA ASN A 463 1.27 4.35 0.22
C ASN A 463 1.64 5.03 1.56
N TYR A 464 2.93 5.03 1.91
CA TYR A 464 3.45 5.65 3.13
C TYR A 464 4.33 6.85 2.80
N GLY A 465 4.40 7.79 3.72
CA GLY A 465 5.23 8.97 3.64
C GLY A 465 4.43 10.25 3.86
N THR A 466 5.07 11.37 3.55
CA THR A 466 4.51 12.69 3.78
C THR A 466 4.02 13.29 2.47
N THR A 467 2.79 13.79 2.47
CA THR A 467 2.19 14.57 1.37
C THR A 467 1.79 15.95 1.87
N THR A 468 1.63 16.89 0.93
CA THR A 468 1.06 18.20 1.22
C THR A 468 -0.40 18.19 0.81
N LEU A 469 -1.27 18.51 1.76
CA LEU A 469 -2.69 18.75 1.50
C LEU A 469 -2.88 20.23 1.17
N THR A 470 -3.70 20.52 0.19
CA THR A 470 -4.07 21.87 -0.23
C THR A 470 -5.57 22.02 -0.17
N PHE A 471 -6.02 22.90 0.72
CA PHE A 471 -7.41 23.24 1.00
C PHE A 471 -7.76 24.52 0.27
N THR A 472 -8.87 24.50 -0.47
CA THR A 472 -9.38 25.62 -1.28
C THR A 472 -10.82 25.88 -0.88
N LEU A 473 -11.09 27.05 -0.30
CA LEU A 473 -12.39 27.49 0.18
C LEU A 473 -12.70 28.83 -0.52
N GLY A 474 -13.57 28.83 -1.52
CA GLY A 474 -13.69 29.97 -2.45
C GLY A 474 -12.33 30.36 -3.04
N SER A 475 -11.90 31.62 -2.86
CA SER A 475 -10.55 32.09 -3.23
C SER A 475 -9.45 31.81 -2.20
N TYR A 476 -9.82 31.36 -0.98
CA TYR A 476 -8.90 31.19 0.14
C TYR A 476 -8.19 29.84 0.08
N VAL A 477 -6.86 29.85 0.10
CA VAL A 477 -6.04 28.64 -0.02
C VAL A 477 -5.14 28.46 1.20
N ARG A 478 -5.11 27.24 1.72
CA ARG A 478 -4.23 26.81 2.80
C ARG A 478 -3.62 25.44 2.57
N THR A 479 -2.53 25.16 3.27
CA THR A 479 -1.81 23.89 3.13
C THR A 479 -1.29 23.40 4.47
N CYS A 480 -1.33 22.10 4.69
CA CYS A 480 -0.63 21.41 5.77
C CYS A 480 -0.02 20.10 5.27
N LYS A 481 0.77 19.40 6.09
CA LYS A 481 1.27 18.07 5.73
C LYS A 481 0.46 16.97 6.39
N LEU A 482 0.35 15.85 5.68
CA LEU A 482 -0.11 14.59 6.20
C LEU A 482 1.00 13.56 6.06
N THR A 483 1.40 12.93 7.16
CA THR A 483 2.33 11.80 7.20
C THR A 483 1.59 10.52 7.53
N VAL A 484 1.57 9.59 6.58
CA VAL A 484 0.99 8.25 6.78
C VAL A 484 2.14 7.26 6.96
N PHE A 485 2.18 6.56 8.08
CA PHE A 485 3.22 5.56 8.35
C PHE A 485 2.67 4.14 8.28
N LYS A 486 3.58 3.19 8.04
CA LYS A 486 3.28 1.77 7.99
C LYS A 486 2.90 1.29 9.39
N ASP A 487 1.79 0.57 9.45
CA ASP A 487 1.30 -0.05 10.67
C ASP A 487 2.37 -0.93 11.34
N PRO A 488 2.79 -0.61 12.59
CA PRO A 488 3.79 -1.39 13.32
C PRO A 488 3.23 -2.69 13.89
N GLY A 489 1.91 -2.92 13.80
CA GLY A 489 1.24 -4.04 14.47
C GLY A 489 1.03 -3.76 15.96
N VAL A 490 0.44 -4.75 16.65
CA VAL A 490 0.25 -4.69 18.11
C VAL A 490 1.61 -4.65 18.80
N GLN A 491 1.83 -3.64 19.65
CA GLN A 491 3.03 -3.52 20.46
C GLN A 491 2.89 -4.37 21.73
N TRP A 492 3.06 -5.70 21.57
CA TRP A 492 2.86 -6.65 22.66
C TRP A 492 3.75 -6.40 23.89
N ASP A 493 4.89 -5.72 23.77
CA ASP A 493 5.74 -5.42 24.93
C ASP A 493 5.16 -4.31 25.83
N GLU A 494 4.20 -3.53 25.35
CA GLU A 494 3.57 -2.42 26.08
C GLU A 494 2.28 -2.84 26.79
N ILE A 495 1.74 -4.03 26.47
CA ILE A 495 0.47 -4.53 27.00
C ILE A 495 0.73 -5.32 28.28
N SER A 496 0.05 -5.01 29.37
CA SER A 496 0.20 -5.75 30.63
C SER A 496 -0.57 -7.08 30.62
N ASP A 497 -0.26 -8.00 31.54
CA ASP A 497 -1.07 -9.24 31.66
C ASP A 497 -2.46 -8.93 32.26
N GLU A 498 -2.55 -7.85 33.05
CA GLU A 498 -3.77 -7.29 33.62
C GLU A 498 -4.73 -6.79 32.52
N GLU A 499 -4.21 -6.13 31.48
CA GLU A 499 -5.00 -5.70 30.32
C GLU A 499 -5.51 -6.89 29.49
N LEU A 500 -4.69 -7.94 29.35
CA LEU A 500 -5.13 -9.17 28.69
C LEU A 500 -6.19 -9.91 29.50
N ALA A 501 -6.06 -9.94 30.82
CA ALA A 501 -7.09 -10.49 31.71
C ALA A 501 -8.40 -9.72 31.58
N ALA A 502 -8.36 -8.39 31.58
CA ALA A 502 -9.55 -7.54 31.48
C ALA A 502 -10.32 -7.70 30.15
N CYS A 503 -9.64 -8.09 29.07
CA CYS A 503 -10.28 -8.40 27.79
C CYS A 503 -10.54 -9.90 27.55
N THR A 504 -10.36 -10.73 28.59
CA THR A 504 -10.64 -12.17 28.56
C THR A 504 -11.96 -12.45 29.27
N THR A 505 -12.84 -13.17 28.58
CA THR A 505 -14.10 -13.66 29.13
C THR A 505 -13.95 -15.12 29.56
N ASP A 506 -14.31 -15.42 30.80
CA ASP A 506 -14.46 -16.78 31.30
C ASP A 506 -15.86 -17.32 30.93
N ARG A 507 -15.92 -18.20 29.93
CA ARG A 507 -17.16 -18.82 29.42
C ARG A 507 -17.53 -20.06 30.23
N LYS A 508 -17.93 -19.83 31.49
CA LYS A 508 -18.35 -20.91 32.41
C LYS A 508 -19.51 -21.74 31.86
N ASP A 509 -20.43 -21.12 31.13
CA ASP A 509 -21.53 -21.80 30.44
C ASP A 509 -21.01 -22.85 29.45
N TYR A 510 -19.97 -22.52 28.69
CA TYR A 510 -19.35 -23.43 27.73
C TYR A 510 -18.53 -24.52 28.42
N ALA A 511 -17.79 -24.16 29.47
CA ALA A 511 -17.06 -25.12 30.29
C ALA A 511 -17.98 -26.18 30.91
N GLN A 512 -19.15 -25.76 31.41
CA GLN A 512 -20.19 -26.65 31.96
C GLN A 512 -20.79 -27.56 30.89
N GLU A 513 -21.06 -27.04 29.69
CA GLU A 513 -21.60 -27.86 28.59
C GLU A 513 -20.60 -28.93 28.14
N ILE A 514 -19.31 -28.59 28.01
CA ILE A 514 -18.27 -29.57 27.69
C ILE A 514 -18.18 -30.64 28.78
N PHE A 515 -18.26 -30.26 30.07
CA PHE A 515 -18.27 -31.20 31.17
C PHE A 515 -19.47 -32.16 31.11
N ARG A 516 -20.66 -31.65 30.79
CA ARG A 516 -21.87 -32.45 30.58
C ARG A 516 -21.66 -33.46 29.44
N LEU A 517 -21.18 -33.00 28.27
CA LEU A 517 -20.89 -33.85 27.11
C LEU A 517 -19.86 -34.95 27.41
N ILE A 518 -18.82 -34.63 28.17
CA ILE A 518 -17.80 -35.60 28.62
C ILE A 518 -18.42 -36.68 29.50
N ASN A 519 -19.27 -36.31 30.46
CA ASN A 519 -19.92 -37.27 31.35
C ASN A 519 -20.91 -38.17 30.59
N ASP A 520 -21.72 -37.61 29.69
CA ASP A 520 -22.58 -38.40 28.80
C ASP A 520 -21.78 -39.43 27.99
N PHE A 521 -20.65 -39.00 27.43
CA PHE A 521 -19.75 -39.87 26.68
C PHE A 521 -19.14 -40.97 27.57
N ARG A 522 -18.73 -40.63 28.79
CA ARG A 522 -18.21 -41.60 29.77
C ARG A 522 -19.25 -42.66 30.13
N ILE A 523 -20.47 -42.25 30.45
CA ILE A 523 -21.58 -43.16 30.78
C ILE A 523 -21.85 -44.11 29.60
N LYS A 524 -21.95 -43.56 28.38
CA LYS A 524 -22.17 -44.34 27.16
C LYS A 524 -21.08 -45.38 26.90
N ASN A 525 -19.87 -45.16 27.40
CA ASN A 525 -18.74 -46.08 27.30
C ASN A 525 -18.50 -46.90 28.59
N GLY A 526 -19.49 -47.00 29.48
CA GLY A 526 -19.43 -47.83 30.69
C GLY A 526 -18.49 -47.31 31.76
N ARG A 527 -18.33 -45.98 31.87
CA ARG A 527 -17.54 -45.30 32.90
C ARG A 527 -18.43 -44.50 33.84
N HIS A 528 -17.96 -44.31 35.07
CA HIS A 528 -18.62 -43.44 36.04
C HIS A 528 -18.41 -41.96 35.68
N GLU A 529 -19.39 -41.13 36.02
CA GLU A 529 -19.31 -39.67 35.91
C GLU A 529 -18.13 -39.13 36.72
N LEU A 530 -17.49 -38.09 36.19
CA LEU A 530 -16.51 -37.27 36.89
C LEU A 530 -17.24 -36.23 37.76
N LYS A 531 -16.62 -35.85 38.87
CA LYS A 531 -17.10 -34.75 39.73
C LYS A 531 -16.33 -33.46 39.45
N TRP A 532 -17.05 -32.34 39.36
CA TRP A 532 -16.45 -31.02 39.21
C TRP A 532 -15.62 -30.67 40.45
N GLU A 533 -14.39 -30.18 40.27
CA GLU A 533 -13.45 -29.95 41.35
C GLU A 533 -12.65 -28.64 41.16
N GLU A 534 -12.87 -27.69 42.06
CA GLU A 534 -12.41 -26.30 41.92
C GLU A 534 -11.05 -26.03 42.59
N SER A 535 -10.69 -26.78 43.64
CA SER A 535 -9.50 -26.48 44.47
C SER A 535 -8.21 -26.82 43.75
N TYR A 536 -8.17 -27.94 43.02
CA TYR A 536 -6.99 -28.37 42.27
C TYR A 536 -7.22 -28.36 40.75
N CYS A 537 -8.22 -29.05 40.25
CA CYS A 537 -8.39 -29.30 38.82
C CYS A 537 -8.72 -28.03 38.03
N GLU A 538 -9.70 -27.24 38.50
CA GLU A 538 -10.09 -25.99 37.85
C GLU A 538 -9.00 -24.91 37.99
N ARG A 539 -8.39 -24.74 39.17
CA ARG A 539 -7.24 -23.83 39.37
C ARG A 539 -6.07 -24.18 38.45
N ALA A 540 -5.72 -25.46 38.33
CA ALA A 540 -4.65 -25.90 37.42
C ALA A 540 -4.97 -25.58 35.96
N ALA A 541 -6.23 -25.80 35.55
CA ALA A 541 -6.69 -25.48 34.21
C ALA A 541 -6.67 -23.96 33.96
N ALA A 542 -7.17 -23.17 34.92
CA ALA A 542 -7.19 -21.72 34.91
C ALA A 542 -5.79 -21.12 34.76
N ALA A 543 -4.83 -21.60 35.54
CA ALA A 543 -3.44 -21.16 35.47
C ALA A 543 -2.84 -21.39 34.07
N GLN A 544 -3.02 -22.60 33.51
CA GLN A 544 -2.50 -22.91 32.19
C GLN A 544 -3.19 -22.12 31.08
N CYS A 545 -4.52 -21.92 31.15
CA CYS A 545 -5.24 -21.05 30.21
C CYS A 545 -4.75 -19.61 30.30
N ALA A 546 -4.56 -19.07 31.50
CA ALA A 546 -4.06 -17.71 31.71
C ALA A 546 -2.66 -17.54 31.09
N TYR A 547 -1.76 -18.52 31.28
CA TYR A 547 -0.47 -18.53 30.60
C TYR A 547 -0.61 -18.56 29.08
N ASN A 548 -1.49 -19.41 28.55
CA ASN A 548 -1.72 -19.53 27.11
C ASN A 548 -2.24 -18.22 26.51
N ILE A 549 -3.13 -17.50 27.19
CA ILE A 549 -3.58 -16.16 26.78
C ILE A 549 -2.42 -15.16 26.87
N CYS A 550 -1.80 -15.02 28.04
CA CYS A 550 -0.77 -14.00 28.29
C CYS A 550 0.50 -14.18 27.48
N LYS A 551 0.92 -15.43 27.19
CA LYS A 551 2.15 -15.72 26.45
C LYS A 551 1.88 -16.16 25.01
N GLY A 552 0.82 -16.93 24.79
CA GLY A 552 0.49 -17.45 23.47
C GLY A 552 0.06 -16.39 22.47
N MET A 553 -0.65 -15.33 22.93
CA MET A 553 -1.10 -14.24 22.05
C MET A 553 0.02 -13.27 21.64
N ARG A 554 1.10 -13.17 22.41
CA ARG A 554 2.20 -12.21 22.19
C ARG A 554 3.21 -12.62 21.13
N VAL A 555 3.11 -13.83 20.58
CA VAL A 555 4.06 -14.36 19.60
C VAL A 555 3.43 -14.37 18.22
N GLU A 556 3.97 -13.61 17.27
CA GLU A 556 3.44 -13.55 15.89
C GLU A 556 4.18 -14.51 14.93
N PRO A 557 3.46 -15.34 14.15
CA PRO A 557 2.00 -15.54 14.20
C PRO A 557 1.60 -16.35 15.45
N TYR A 558 0.53 -15.93 16.14
CA TYR A 558 -0.02 -16.71 17.25
C TYR A 558 -0.79 -17.90 16.69
N THR A 559 -0.71 -19.06 17.34
CA THR A 559 -1.18 -20.33 16.76
C THR A 559 -2.10 -21.08 17.71
N PRO A 560 -3.03 -21.89 17.18
CA PRO A 560 -3.88 -22.78 17.99
C PRO A 560 -3.07 -23.60 19.02
N ASN A 561 -1.91 -24.12 18.62
CA ASN A 561 -1.07 -24.95 19.49
C ASN A 561 -0.54 -24.20 20.72
N ARG A 562 -0.22 -22.91 20.58
CA ARG A 562 0.24 -22.09 21.73
C ARG A 562 -0.90 -21.75 22.67
N LEU A 563 -2.11 -21.58 22.11
CA LEU A 563 -3.32 -21.32 22.90
C LEU A 563 -3.87 -22.59 23.56
N GLY A 564 -3.46 -23.77 23.10
CA GLY A 564 -3.87 -25.07 23.66
C GLY A 564 -2.75 -25.83 24.35
N GLN A 565 -1.66 -25.16 24.77
CA GLN A 565 -0.55 -25.81 25.47
C GLN A 565 -1.00 -26.28 26.86
N HIS A 566 -0.60 -27.49 27.27
CA HIS A 566 -1.08 -28.10 28.51
C HIS A 566 -0.12 -29.16 29.07
N GLY A 567 -0.26 -29.46 30.37
CA GLY A 567 0.54 -30.48 31.08
C GLY A 567 0.05 -31.92 30.86
N ALA A 568 0.78 -32.88 31.42
CA ALA A 568 0.55 -34.32 31.18
C ALA A 568 -0.80 -34.87 31.69
N ALA A 569 -1.35 -34.29 32.77
CA ALA A 569 -2.67 -34.65 33.31
C ALA A 569 -3.80 -33.71 32.82
N GLN A 570 -3.53 -32.95 31.77
CA GLN A 570 -4.47 -32.02 31.18
C GLN A 570 -4.82 -32.42 29.74
N ILE A 571 -5.90 -31.86 29.24
CA ILE A 571 -6.27 -31.87 27.83
C ILE A 571 -6.56 -30.43 27.40
N GLY A 572 -6.02 -30.03 26.26
CA GLY A 572 -6.08 -28.63 25.81
C GLY A 572 -6.43 -28.46 24.35
N VAL A 573 -7.19 -27.41 24.05
CA VAL A 573 -7.47 -26.92 22.69
C VAL A 573 -7.30 -25.41 22.68
N GLY A 574 -6.63 -24.91 21.66
CA GLY A 574 -6.55 -23.47 21.39
C GLY A 574 -7.13 -23.14 20.03
N VAL A 575 -7.71 -21.95 19.89
CA VAL A 575 -8.33 -21.47 18.64
C VAL A 575 -7.97 -20.00 18.43
N THR A 576 -7.60 -19.60 17.21
CA THR A 576 -7.25 -18.21 16.87
C THR A 576 -8.48 -17.36 16.52
N ALA A 577 -9.55 -17.54 17.29
CA ALA A 577 -10.82 -16.81 17.20
C ALA A 577 -11.50 -16.86 18.58
N ALA A 578 -12.40 -15.92 18.85
CA ALA A 578 -13.39 -16.03 19.91
C ALA A 578 -14.68 -16.58 19.30
N ASN A 579 -15.44 -17.40 20.03
CA ASN A 579 -16.63 -18.17 19.63
C ASN A 579 -16.33 -19.60 19.15
N SER A 580 -15.61 -20.39 19.95
CA SER A 580 -15.50 -21.83 19.66
C SER A 580 -16.70 -22.57 20.23
N ASP A 581 -17.36 -23.41 19.43
CA ASP A 581 -18.52 -24.20 19.87
C ASP A 581 -18.07 -25.28 20.88
N PRO A 582 -18.68 -25.37 22.08
CA PRO A 582 -18.47 -26.46 23.04
C PRO A 582 -18.48 -27.87 22.42
N GLN A 583 -19.40 -28.10 21.48
CA GLN A 583 -19.55 -29.39 20.80
C GLN A 583 -18.34 -29.69 19.90
N GLU A 584 -17.77 -28.68 19.25
CA GLU A 584 -16.55 -28.84 18.43
C GLU A 584 -15.33 -29.16 19.30
N VAL A 585 -15.16 -28.46 20.42
CA VAL A 585 -14.06 -28.74 21.36
C VAL A 585 -14.16 -30.17 21.91
N PHE A 586 -15.36 -30.58 22.32
CA PHE A 586 -15.61 -31.96 22.74
C PHE A 586 -15.26 -32.96 21.64
N ASN A 587 -15.71 -32.73 20.40
CA ASN A 587 -15.42 -33.60 19.26
C ASN A 587 -13.92 -33.71 18.97
N LEU A 588 -13.17 -32.60 19.06
CA LEU A 588 -11.71 -32.62 18.92
C LEU A 588 -11.03 -33.49 19.97
N TRP A 589 -11.51 -33.45 21.22
CA TRP A 589 -10.97 -34.28 22.29
C TRP A 589 -11.30 -35.77 22.11
N ILE A 590 -12.54 -36.13 21.82
CA ILE A 590 -12.89 -37.56 21.68
C ILE A 590 -12.32 -38.20 20.40
N ASN A 591 -12.02 -37.42 19.37
CA ASN A 591 -11.39 -37.91 18.14
C ASN A 591 -9.85 -38.03 18.27
N SER A 592 -9.25 -37.40 19.29
CA SER A 592 -7.84 -37.60 19.63
C SER A 592 -7.67 -38.90 20.43
N PRO A 593 -6.91 -39.90 19.94
CA PRO A 593 -6.74 -41.17 20.66
C PRO A 593 -6.23 -41.00 22.09
N LEU A 594 -5.30 -40.06 22.30
CA LEU A 594 -4.71 -39.78 23.61
C LEU A 594 -5.70 -39.12 24.56
N HIS A 595 -6.36 -38.03 24.13
CA HIS A 595 -7.33 -37.34 24.98
C HIS A 595 -8.53 -38.23 25.29
N ARG A 596 -9.02 -38.99 24.29
CA ARG A 596 -10.10 -39.97 24.49
C ARG A 596 -9.73 -41.03 25.53
N ALA A 597 -8.49 -41.53 25.51
CA ALA A 597 -8.03 -42.51 26.50
C ALA A 597 -8.05 -41.93 27.92
N ASN A 598 -7.54 -40.71 28.10
CA ASN A 598 -7.57 -40.01 29.40
C ASN A 598 -9.01 -39.75 29.87
N ILE A 599 -9.89 -39.30 28.98
CA ILE A 599 -11.32 -39.08 29.27
C ILE A 599 -12.03 -40.39 29.65
N LEU A 600 -11.60 -41.55 29.14
CA LEU A 600 -12.19 -42.85 29.45
C LEU A 600 -11.41 -43.65 30.51
N ASP A 601 -10.43 -43.02 31.17
CA ASP A 601 -9.69 -43.66 32.25
C ASP A 601 -10.65 -44.02 33.39
N LYS A 602 -10.55 -45.28 33.83
CA LYS A 602 -11.34 -45.90 34.90
C LYS A 602 -10.94 -45.40 36.30
N SER A 603 -9.73 -44.89 36.45
CA SER A 603 -9.23 -44.28 37.67
C SER A 603 -9.63 -42.81 37.83
N ALA A 604 -10.03 -42.13 36.74
CA ALA A 604 -10.43 -40.73 36.79
C ALA A 604 -11.72 -40.54 37.59
N LYS A 605 -11.68 -39.62 38.56
CA LYS A 605 -12.77 -39.32 39.51
C LYS A 605 -13.21 -37.86 39.47
N THR A 606 -12.27 -36.94 39.33
CA THR A 606 -12.53 -35.49 39.37
C THR A 606 -12.04 -34.79 38.10
N PHE A 607 -12.66 -33.64 37.81
CA PHE A 607 -12.46 -32.89 36.59
C PHE A 607 -12.64 -31.40 36.86
N GLY A 608 -11.81 -30.57 36.24
CA GLY A 608 -11.98 -29.12 36.22
C GLY A 608 -11.63 -28.60 34.84
N ILE A 609 -12.42 -27.68 34.31
CA ILE A 609 -12.25 -27.10 32.98
C ILE A 609 -12.51 -25.61 33.02
N VAL A 610 -11.71 -24.87 32.27
CA VAL A 610 -11.96 -23.45 32.01
C VAL A 610 -11.98 -23.18 30.50
N PHE A 611 -12.76 -22.18 30.11
CA PHE A 611 -12.91 -21.77 28.72
C PHE A 611 -12.70 -20.26 28.63
N TYR A 612 -11.50 -19.84 28.24
CA TYR A 612 -11.13 -18.42 28.18
C TYR A 612 -11.14 -17.91 26.75
N GLU A 613 -11.95 -16.88 26.50
CA GLU A 613 -12.02 -16.16 25.22
C GLU A 613 -11.43 -14.76 25.40
N CYS A 614 -10.22 -14.54 24.88
CA CYS A 614 -9.59 -13.23 24.87
C CYS A 614 -9.93 -12.48 23.57
N ASN A 615 -10.43 -11.26 23.71
CA ASN A 615 -10.78 -10.35 22.63
C ASN A 615 -10.06 -9.01 22.81
N TYR A 616 -8.78 -8.97 22.46
CA TYR A 616 -7.95 -7.77 22.58
C TYR A 616 -8.17 -6.78 21.42
N THR A 617 -8.23 -5.49 21.74
CA THR A 617 -8.28 -4.39 20.76
C THR A 617 -7.55 -3.15 21.28
N ASP A 618 -6.70 -2.54 20.46
CA ASP A 618 -6.10 -1.21 20.71
C ASP A 618 -6.82 -0.09 19.93
N GLY A 619 -7.97 -0.41 19.32
CA GLY A 619 -8.75 0.48 18.49
C GLY A 619 -8.34 0.47 17.00
N ILE A 620 -7.19 -0.10 16.67
CA ILE A 620 -6.68 -0.28 15.30
C ILE A 620 -6.65 -1.78 14.94
N HIS A 621 -6.08 -2.59 15.82
CA HIS A 621 -5.94 -4.02 15.71
C HIS A 621 -7.01 -4.73 16.53
N ARG A 622 -7.49 -5.87 16.02
CA ARG A 622 -8.31 -6.82 16.79
C ARG A 622 -7.62 -8.17 16.80
N LYS A 623 -7.44 -8.74 17.98
CA LYS A 623 -6.78 -10.03 18.21
C LYS A 623 -7.69 -10.87 19.09
N ALA A 624 -8.03 -12.05 18.61
CA ALA A 624 -8.88 -12.98 19.34
C ALA A 624 -8.17 -14.32 19.51
N GLY A 625 -8.33 -14.92 20.68
CA GLY A 625 -7.78 -16.22 21.01
C GLY A 625 -8.63 -16.92 22.07
N THR A 626 -8.90 -18.20 21.84
CA THR A 626 -9.58 -19.06 22.81
C THR A 626 -8.58 -20.09 23.34
N SER A 627 -8.55 -20.27 24.66
CA SER A 627 -7.83 -21.35 25.34
C SER A 627 -8.83 -22.16 26.17
N VAL A 628 -8.91 -23.46 25.92
CA VAL A 628 -9.75 -24.40 26.67
C VAL A 628 -8.86 -25.48 27.23
N ILE A 629 -8.72 -25.53 28.55
CA ILE A 629 -7.92 -26.54 29.25
C ILE A 629 -8.82 -27.24 30.26
N ALA A 630 -8.70 -28.56 30.33
CA ALA A 630 -9.26 -29.36 31.41
C ALA A 630 -8.18 -30.17 32.11
N THR A 631 -8.31 -30.32 33.42
CA THR A 631 -7.47 -31.16 34.28
C THR A 631 -8.29 -32.34 34.78
N ILE A 632 -7.74 -33.56 34.66
CA ILE A 632 -8.39 -34.80 35.10
C ILE A 632 -7.57 -35.40 36.24
N SER A 633 -8.22 -35.79 37.34
CA SER A 633 -7.55 -36.40 38.49
C SER A 633 -8.21 -37.70 38.93
N SER A 634 -7.39 -38.62 39.42
CA SER A 634 -7.83 -39.89 40.00
C SER A 634 -8.19 -39.77 41.49
N ALA A 635 -7.93 -38.62 42.11
CA ALA A 635 -8.36 -38.33 43.47
C ALA A 635 -9.83 -37.90 43.49
N ASP A 636 -10.58 -38.34 44.49
CA ASP A 636 -11.93 -37.82 44.74
C ASP A 636 -11.89 -36.49 45.51
N ILE A 637 -13.04 -35.82 45.57
CA ILE A 637 -13.17 -34.49 46.18
C ILE A 637 -12.74 -34.46 47.65
N ASN A 638 -13.01 -35.55 48.41
CA ASN A 638 -12.64 -35.63 49.82
C ASN A 638 -11.13 -35.74 49.99
N ARG A 639 -10.47 -36.53 49.13
CA ARG A 639 -9.01 -36.63 49.13
C ARG A 639 -8.37 -35.29 48.77
N ILE A 640 -8.88 -34.59 47.76
CA ILE A 640 -8.33 -33.28 47.36
C ILE A 640 -8.51 -32.25 48.48
N ASN A 641 -9.70 -32.20 49.09
CA ASN A 641 -9.98 -31.27 50.20
C ASN A 641 -9.20 -31.60 51.49
N SER A 642 -8.60 -32.79 51.60
CA SER A 642 -7.75 -33.16 52.74
C SER A 642 -6.36 -32.50 52.71
N PHE A 643 -5.91 -32.00 51.56
CA PHE A 643 -4.62 -31.32 51.43
C PHE A 643 -4.69 -29.87 51.92
N SER A 644 -3.56 -29.37 52.40
CA SER A 644 -3.35 -27.96 52.69
C SER A 644 -3.29 -27.13 51.39
N GLU A 645 -3.53 -25.83 51.49
CA GLU A 645 -3.42 -24.93 50.33
C GLU A 645 -2.00 -24.93 49.73
N GLU A 646 -0.95 -25.04 50.56
CA GLU A 646 0.43 -25.11 50.09
C GLU A 646 0.70 -26.40 49.29
N GLU A 647 0.20 -27.54 49.76
CA GLU A 647 0.31 -28.81 49.02
C GLU A 647 -0.43 -28.76 47.68
N ILE A 648 -1.62 -28.15 47.64
CA ILE A 648 -2.39 -27.95 46.40
C ILE A 648 -1.62 -27.05 45.44
N VAL A 649 -1.11 -25.90 45.90
CA VAL A 649 -0.35 -24.96 45.08
C VAL A 649 0.91 -25.61 44.52
N ASN A 650 1.67 -26.34 45.33
CA ASN A 650 2.88 -27.04 44.88
C ASN A 650 2.54 -28.14 43.87
N ALA A 651 1.45 -28.86 44.06
CA ALA A 651 0.97 -29.86 43.10
C ALA A 651 0.57 -29.23 41.76
N ILE A 652 -0.04 -28.03 41.78
CA ILE A 652 -0.36 -27.29 40.55
C ILE A 652 0.93 -26.86 39.85
N VAL A 653 1.89 -26.25 40.55
CA VAL A 653 3.18 -25.85 39.95
C VAL A 653 3.87 -27.05 39.29
N GLY A 654 3.92 -28.20 39.97
CA GLY A 654 4.50 -29.42 39.39
C GLY A 654 3.79 -29.88 38.10
N LEU A 655 2.47 -29.70 38.00
CA LEU A 655 1.71 -30.07 36.81
C LEU A 655 1.99 -29.13 35.62
N VAL A 656 2.19 -27.84 35.87
CA VAL A 656 2.38 -26.80 34.83
C VAL A 656 3.80 -26.25 34.76
N GLU A 657 4.80 -26.93 35.35
CA GLU A 657 6.16 -26.41 35.56
C GLU A 657 6.86 -25.91 34.29
N ASN A 658 6.56 -26.52 33.14
CA ASN A 658 7.12 -26.13 31.85
C ASN A 658 6.61 -24.75 31.37
N SER A 659 5.43 -24.34 31.85
CA SER A 659 4.80 -23.07 31.52
C SER A 659 4.95 -22.06 32.67
N ILE A 660 4.70 -22.50 33.91
CA ILE A 660 4.62 -21.69 35.13
C ILE A 660 5.49 -22.35 36.21
N PRO A 661 6.80 -22.06 36.25
CA PRO A 661 7.76 -22.77 37.11
C PRO A 661 7.77 -22.30 38.57
N THR A 662 7.04 -21.22 38.91
CA THR A 662 7.09 -20.64 40.27
C THR A 662 5.70 -20.42 40.86
N THR A 663 5.60 -20.55 42.19
CA THR A 663 4.38 -20.26 42.95
C THR A 663 3.97 -18.78 42.83
N THR A 664 4.94 -17.87 42.74
CA THR A 664 4.69 -16.43 42.51
C THR A 664 3.97 -16.18 41.19
N GLU A 665 4.45 -16.80 40.10
CA GLU A 665 3.82 -16.64 38.78
C GLU A 665 2.44 -17.33 38.73
N LEU A 666 2.31 -18.49 39.37
CA LEU A 666 1.03 -19.17 39.53
C LEU A 666 0.00 -18.29 40.24
N HIS A 667 0.35 -17.73 41.40
CA HIS A 667 -0.54 -16.83 42.15
C HIS A 667 -0.92 -15.60 41.33
N ARG A 668 0.02 -15.04 40.56
CA ARG A 668 -0.28 -13.91 39.66
C ARG A 668 -1.37 -14.28 38.65
N TYR A 669 -1.23 -15.39 37.92
CA TYR A 669 -2.24 -15.79 36.93
C TYR A 669 -3.59 -16.13 37.56
N LEU A 670 -3.59 -16.86 38.67
CA LEU A 670 -4.84 -17.18 39.37
C LEU A 670 -5.56 -15.93 39.86
N ASN A 671 -4.83 -14.96 40.42
CA ASN A 671 -5.43 -13.71 40.88
C ASN A 671 -6.04 -12.87 39.73
N LEU A 672 -5.49 -12.97 38.53
CA LEU A 672 -5.95 -12.20 37.37
C LEU A 672 -7.12 -12.87 36.61
N PHE A 673 -7.12 -14.19 36.52
CA PHE A 673 -8.03 -14.91 35.62
C PHE A 673 -9.02 -15.83 36.33
N TYR A 674 -8.70 -16.29 37.55
CA TYR A 674 -9.52 -17.27 38.24
C TYR A 674 -10.49 -16.61 39.22
N HIS A 675 -11.79 -16.69 38.88
CA HIS A 675 -12.86 -16.16 39.70
C HIS A 675 -13.90 -17.26 39.98
N PRO A 676 -13.79 -18.00 41.09
CA PRO A 676 -14.72 -19.07 41.40
C PRO A 676 -16.13 -18.50 41.61
N THR A 677 -17.14 -19.17 41.06
CA THR A 677 -18.55 -18.85 41.27
C THR A 677 -18.96 -19.49 42.59
N GLY A 678 -19.21 -18.67 43.61
CA GLY A 678 -19.31 -19.08 45.03
C GLY A 678 -20.42 -20.08 45.45
N ALA A 679 -20.65 -21.17 44.71
CA ALA A 679 -21.49 -22.29 45.12
C ALA A 679 -20.78 -23.22 46.13
N ALA A 680 -19.48 -23.03 46.38
CA ALA A 680 -18.75 -23.66 47.47
C ALA A 680 -17.76 -22.68 48.13
N MET A 681 -18.26 -21.57 48.71
CA MET A 681 -17.49 -20.88 49.74
C MET A 681 -17.49 -21.73 51.04
N THR A 682 -16.73 -22.82 51.04
CA THR A 682 -16.28 -23.44 52.29
C THR A 682 -14.99 -22.76 52.70
N ASN A 683 -15.07 -21.68 53.51
CA ASN A 683 -14.05 -21.06 54.38
C ASN A 683 -12.55 -20.99 53.98
N LYS A 684 -12.16 -21.31 52.74
CA LYS A 684 -10.78 -21.24 52.24
C LYS A 684 -10.63 -20.40 50.96
N SER A 685 -11.73 -19.91 50.38
CA SER A 685 -11.72 -19.01 49.21
C SER A 685 -11.52 -17.54 49.60
N SER A 686 -10.67 -17.26 50.59
CA SER A 686 -10.16 -15.91 50.78
C SER A 686 -9.17 -15.62 49.67
N ILE A 687 -9.46 -14.57 48.90
CA ILE A 687 -8.54 -13.84 48.02
C ILE A 687 -7.11 -14.00 48.54
N ILE A 688 -6.23 -14.61 47.74
CA ILE A 688 -4.81 -14.78 48.08
C ILE A 688 -4.19 -13.38 48.12
N LYS A 689 -4.26 -12.73 49.29
CA LYS A 689 -3.51 -11.51 49.57
C LYS A 689 -2.04 -11.90 49.68
N ILE A 690 -1.28 -11.43 48.70
CA ILE A 690 0.19 -11.53 48.67
C ILE A 690 0.75 -10.68 49.84
N PRO A 691 1.79 -11.13 50.57
CA PRO A 691 2.58 -10.23 51.41
C PRO A 691 3.33 -9.15 50.61
#